data_AF-A0A1X1D393-F1
#
_entry.id   AF-A0A1X1D393-F1
#
_cell.length_a   1.000
_cell.length_b   1.000
_cell.length_c   1.000
_cell.angle_alpha   90.00
_cell.angle_beta   90.00
_cell.angle_gamma   90.00
#
_symmetry.space_group_name_H-M   'P 1'
#
loop_
_entity.id
_entity.type
_entity.pdbx_description
1 polymer ?
#
loop_
_entity_poly.entity_id
_entity_poly.type
_entity_poly.pdbx_seq_one_letter_code
_entity_poly.pdbx_strand_id
1 'polypeptide(L)'
;MKSGMSIFTKLVGIILIILGLALAAGGIYLISLGGSWFYLPAGLAMAGCGAGFVRAKAWTLYLSFVLLAVSLIWAFTEVGTDFWQLVPRTVAFLVVFILAAMCSQVLTNNAGRPALPKMASVIVSLVAIVSLVAVFANMFRVHPEVETDASAGPVKVIDQAAEDKSGDDWTAWGRNTLGQRFAQFQQINTTNVKDLKVAWTYRTGDLAIDGAEYQTTPLKVADTVYLCTPLSKVIAVDATTGKEKWRFDPHPEVFESDKGWKRCRGVGYADLDQLPTNNPTTGGVATAAVSSAATCRKRIIETTIDARIVALDAETGKLCEDFGNGGYVDLTQNMPADAKGGQQGSYNVTSAPLVADGVIMVGGRLNDNLTVGEPGGVVRGYDVVSGKILWAWDAKRGASDSSPLPAGETYPLETPNFWGTAAYDPKLGLAYFPTGNQTPDFWTGDRHPYSNEYNDAIVAVDLKTGKERWHFRTANIDQFDYDVSSQPILYDLPGKEGQTTPVIIQLTKRGEVFVLDRRTGKPVIPVEYRKVATDAMPGMQVAETQPFSAISVGTTQLKESDMWGASIFDQLYCRIQFKQMRSEGPFTPLSDKQRTLIYPGYYGGFNWGGGALDMSTGTLIVNDIRMAQWGQFIKREDADRRGLKATTEGEYSEQLGTPWGVERGMFMSPLGVPCFKPPFGSMTAIDLTTGKTRWQVPVGSIQDAPIHGVAPGINIPLGMPTMGGPLVTKGGLTFFHGSLDYYVRAFDNNTGKELWRGRLPVGGQGAPMTYMGKDGKQYIVVVAGGATRTGTNDNRGDYVIAYALP
;
A
#
# COMPACT_ATOMS: atom_id res chain seq x y z
N MET A 1 -32.06 -46.21 11.73
CA MET A 1 -31.47 -45.58 10.51
C MET A 1 -32.51 -44.91 9.60
N LYS A 2 -33.59 -45.57 9.15
CA LYS A 2 -34.56 -44.97 8.18
C LYS A 2 -35.29 -43.71 8.68
N SER A 3 -35.70 -43.66 9.96
CA SER A 3 -36.37 -42.48 10.56
C SER A 3 -35.44 -41.26 10.64
N GLY A 4 -34.21 -41.43 11.16
CA GLY A 4 -33.22 -40.35 11.24
C GLY A 4 -32.80 -39.80 9.87
N MET A 5 -32.65 -40.66 8.86
CA MET A 5 -32.35 -40.24 7.50
C MET A 5 -33.50 -39.45 6.85
N SER A 6 -34.76 -39.80 7.17
CA SER A 6 -35.94 -39.06 6.69
C SER A 6 -36.07 -37.67 7.33
N ILE A 7 -35.72 -37.53 8.60
CA ILE A 7 -35.67 -36.23 9.29
C ILE A 7 -34.57 -35.36 8.68
N PHE A 8 -33.38 -35.93 8.47
CA PHE A 8 -32.25 -35.24 7.84
C PHE A 8 -32.61 -34.71 6.44
N THR A 9 -33.18 -35.54 5.55
CA THR A 9 -33.54 -35.10 4.20
C THR A 9 -34.59 -33.98 4.21
N LYS A 10 -35.55 -34.02 5.15
CA LYS A 10 -36.54 -32.94 5.28
C LYS A 10 -35.90 -31.63 5.74
N LEU A 11 -35.01 -31.69 6.73
CA LEU A 11 -34.33 -30.52 7.27
C LEU A 11 -33.42 -29.88 6.20
N VAL A 12 -32.59 -30.67 5.53
CA VAL A 12 -31.79 -30.22 4.38
C VAL A 12 -32.69 -29.61 3.30
N GLY A 13 -33.81 -30.27 2.99
CA GLY A 13 -34.75 -29.80 1.99
C GLY A 13 -35.37 -28.44 2.32
N ILE A 14 -35.76 -28.20 3.58
CA ILE A 14 -36.29 -26.91 4.04
C ILE A 14 -35.23 -25.81 3.93
N ILE A 15 -34.00 -26.09 4.35
CA ILE A 15 -32.88 -25.13 4.24
C ILE A 15 -32.64 -24.75 2.78
N LEU A 16 -32.59 -25.73 1.87
CA LEU A 16 -32.37 -25.48 0.44
C LEU A 16 -33.54 -24.71 -0.21
N ILE A 17 -34.77 -24.88 0.25
CA ILE A 17 -35.90 -24.05 -0.20
C ILE A 17 -35.68 -22.59 0.21
N ILE A 18 -35.35 -22.34 1.47
CA ILE A 18 -35.14 -20.97 1.97
C ILE A 18 -33.97 -20.30 1.23
N LEU A 19 -32.83 -20.98 1.15
CA LEU A 19 -31.64 -20.51 0.45
C LEU A 19 -31.90 -20.30 -1.06
N GLY A 20 -32.57 -21.24 -1.71
CA GLY A 20 -32.91 -21.14 -3.12
C GLY A 20 -33.87 -19.98 -3.43
N LEU A 21 -34.88 -19.77 -2.58
CA LEU A 21 -35.80 -18.64 -2.72
C LEU A 21 -35.10 -17.29 -2.46
N ALA A 22 -34.20 -17.21 -1.48
CA ALA A 22 -33.40 -16.02 -1.24
C ALA A 22 -32.50 -15.70 -2.45
N LEU A 23 -31.83 -16.72 -3.02
CA LEU A 23 -31.01 -16.58 -4.22
C LEU A 23 -31.84 -16.13 -5.43
N ALA A 24 -33.04 -16.69 -5.59
CA ALA A 24 -33.95 -16.32 -6.67
C ALA A 24 -34.46 -14.88 -6.52
N ALA A 25 -34.85 -14.47 -5.31
CA ALA A 25 -35.33 -13.12 -5.03
C ALA A 25 -34.24 -12.07 -5.29
N GLY A 26 -33.02 -12.29 -4.79
CA GLY A 26 -31.90 -11.41 -5.11
C GLY A 26 -31.52 -11.47 -6.60
N GLY A 27 -31.67 -12.61 -7.26
CA GLY A 27 -31.48 -12.76 -8.71
C GLY A 27 -32.48 -11.92 -9.52
N ILE A 28 -33.76 -11.88 -9.14
CA ILE A 28 -34.75 -10.97 -9.75
C ILE A 28 -34.30 -9.53 -9.61
N TYR A 29 -33.84 -9.15 -8.41
CA TYR A 29 -33.37 -7.79 -8.18
C TYR A 29 -32.13 -7.46 -9.00
N LEU A 30 -31.15 -8.35 -9.07
CA LEU A 30 -29.96 -8.17 -9.91
C LEU A 30 -30.32 -8.03 -11.39
N ILE A 31 -31.27 -8.82 -11.91
CA ILE A 31 -31.76 -8.69 -13.29
C ILE A 31 -32.41 -7.32 -13.52
N SER A 32 -33.18 -6.81 -12.55
CA SER A 32 -33.79 -5.48 -12.64
C SER A 32 -32.76 -4.34 -12.74
N LEU A 33 -31.54 -4.59 -12.25
CA LEU A 33 -30.38 -3.69 -12.35
C LEU A 33 -29.53 -3.98 -13.61
N GLY A 34 -30.01 -4.82 -14.53
CA GLY A 34 -29.29 -5.22 -15.74
C GLY A 34 -28.09 -6.13 -15.48
N GLY A 35 -28.08 -6.85 -14.36
CA GLY A 35 -27.01 -7.79 -13.99
C GLY A 35 -27.25 -9.23 -14.45
N SER A 36 -26.40 -10.13 -13.98
CA SER A 36 -26.42 -11.55 -14.37
C SER A 36 -27.76 -12.23 -14.05
N TRP A 37 -28.31 -12.92 -15.05
CA TRP A 37 -29.56 -13.66 -14.92
C TRP A 37 -29.41 -14.98 -14.17
N PHE A 38 -28.20 -15.51 -14.02
CA PHE A 38 -27.92 -16.88 -13.53
C PHE A 38 -28.54 -17.17 -12.15
N TYR A 39 -28.51 -16.19 -11.25
CA TYR A 39 -28.94 -16.35 -9.85
C TYR A 39 -30.42 -16.74 -9.71
N LEU A 40 -31.28 -16.26 -10.60
CA LEU A 40 -32.71 -16.57 -10.59
C LEU A 40 -32.99 -18.06 -10.86
N PRO A 41 -32.66 -18.62 -12.05
CA PRO A 41 -32.89 -20.04 -12.33
C PRO A 41 -32.05 -20.95 -11.43
N ALA A 42 -30.85 -20.55 -11.02
CA ALA A 42 -30.07 -21.31 -10.05
C ALA A 42 -30.77 -21.39 -8.67
N GLY A 43 -31.34 -20.29 -8.20
CA GLY A 43 -32.13 -20.24 -6.97
C GLY A 43 -33.40 -21.09 -7.05
N LEU A 44 -34.14 -21.00 -8.16
CA LEU A 44 -35.32 -21.83 -8.39
C LEU A 44 -34.97 -23.32 -8.47
N ALA A 45 -33.88 -23.68 -9.14
CA ALA A 45 -33.41 -25.06 -9.21
C ALA A 45 -32.94 -25.58 -7.83
N MET A 46 -32.28 -24.74 -7.03
CA MET A 46 -31.88 -25.07 -5.65
C MET A 46 -33.12 -25.30 -4.77
N ALA A 47 -34.13 -24.42 -4.85
CA ALA A 47 -35.39 -24.60 -4.14
C ALA A 47 -36.15 -25.85 -4.62
N GLY A 48 -36.10 -26.14 -5.92
CA GLY A 48 -36.57 -27.38 -6.52
C GLY A 48 -35.88 -28.60 -5.91
N CYS A 49 -34.55 -28.59 -5.80
CA CYS A 49 -33.81 -29.66 -5.13
C CYS A 49 -34.29 -29.85 -3.68
N GLY A 50 -34.47 -28.75 -2.94
CA GLY A 50 -34.99 -28.78 -1.57
C GLY A 50 -36.40 -29.38 -1.46
N ALA A 51 -37.30 -28.98 -2.36
CA ALA A 51 -38.64 -29.53 -2.48
C ALA A 51 -38.65 -31.04 -2.80
N GLY A 52 -37.68 -31.50 -3.59
CA GLY A 52 -37.48 -32.91 -3.89
C GLY A 52 -36.89 -33.71 -2.72
N PHE A 53 -36.00 -33.12 -1.91
CA PHE A 53 -35.51 -33.70 -0.65
C PHE A 53 -36.63 -33.89 0.38
N VAL A 54 -37.49 -32.89 0.58
CA VAL A 54 -38.65 -32.99 1.48
C VAL A 54 -39.59 -34.12 1.05
N ARG A 55 -39.77 -34.30 -0.27
CA ARG A 55 -40.63 -35.33 -0.87
C ARG A 55 -39.91 -36.67 -1.13
N ALA A 56 -38.62 -36.77 -0.81
CA ALA A 56 -37.76 -37.92 -1.07
C ALA A 56 -37.84 -38.46 -2.52
N LYS A 57 -37.75 -37.57 -3.52
CA LYS A 57 -37.91 -37.93 -4.95
C LYS A 57 -36.58 -38.11 -5.69
N ALA A 58 -36.50 -39.13 -6.53
CA ALA A 58 -35.29 -39.46 -7.30
C ALA A 58 -34.83 -38.35 -8.26
N TRP A 59 -35.75 -37.52 -8.78
CA TRP A 59 -35.39 -36.41 -9.67
C TRP A 59 -34.50 -35.35 -9.01
N THR A 60 -34.44 -35.29 -7.68
CA THR A 60 -33.57 -34.38 -6.93
C THR A 60 -32.09 -34.56 -7.31
N LEU A 61 -31.64 -35.81 -7.47
CA LEU A 61 -30.26 -36.09 -7.88
C LEU A 61 -29.95 -35.48 -9.25
N TYR A 62 -30.82 -35.74 -10.23
CA TYR A 62 -30.63 -35.25 -11.60
C TYR A 62 -30.73 -33.73 -11.68
N LEU A 63 -31.67 -33.12 -10.96
CA LEU A 63 -31.76 -31.66 -10.89
C LEU A 63 -30.52 -31.03 -10.25
N SER A 64 -30.00 -31.62 -9.17
CA SER A 64 -28.77 -31.13 -8.53
C SER A 64 -27.54 -31.28 -9.43
N PHE A 65 -27.47 -32.35 -10.24
CA PHE A 65 -26.41 -32.53 -11.23
C PHE A 65 -26.51 -31.51 -12.36
N VAL A 66 -27.71 -31.28 -12.91
CA VAL A 66 -27.94 -30.27 -13.94
C VAL A 66 -27.59 -28.88 -13.41
N LEU A 67 -28.00 -28.56 -12.17
CA LEU A 67 -27.65 -27.29 -11.52
C LEU A 67 -26.13 -27.12 -11.41
N LEU A 68 -25.41 -28.15 -10.95
CA LEU A 68 -23.93 -28.12 -10.89
C LEU A 68 -23.30 -27.99 -12.28
N ALA A 69 -23.77 -28.75 -13.27
CA ALA A 69 -23.22 -28.71 -14.63
C ALA A 69 -23.43 -27.35 -15.30
N VAL A 70 -24.64 -26.77 -15.18
CA VAL A 70 -24.94 -25.43 -15.70
C VAL A 70 -24.15 -24.36 -14.96
N SER A 71 -23.99 -24.48 -13.63
CA SER A 71 -23.12 -23.62 -12.82
C SER A 71 -21.67 -23.66 -13.31
N LEU A 72 -21.11 -24.84 -13.56
CA LEU A 72 -19.74 -25.00 -14.08
C LEU A 72 -19.59 -24.36 -15.46
N ILE A 73 -20.51 -24.65 -16.39
CA ILE A 73 -20.49 -24.05 -17.73
C ILE A 73 -20.54 -22.54 -17.63
N TRP A 74 -21.50 -21.98 -16.88
CA TRP A 74 -21.61 -20.55 -16.65
C TRP A 74 -20.33 -19.96 -16.07
N ALA A 75 -19.78 -20.56 -15.00
CA ALA A 75 -18.57 -20.08 -14.34
C ALA A 75 -17.36 -20.04 -15.28
N PHE A 76 -17.08 -21.13 -16.01
CA PHE A 76 -15.98 -21.16 -16.96
C PHE A 76 -16.17 -20.19 -18.13
N THR A 77 -17.41 -20.01 -18.61
CA THR A 77 -17.69 -19.01 -19.65
C THR A 77 -17.53 -17.57 -19.18
N GLU A 78 -17.79 -17.31 -17.89
CA GLU A 78 -17.79 -15.94 -17.35
C GLU A 78 -16.40 -15.49 -16.87
N VAL A 79 -15.64 -16.41 -16.25
CA VAL A 79 -14.37 -16.08 -15.57
C VAL A 79 -13.18 -16.97 -15.94
N GLY A 80 -13.38 -17.94 -16.85
CA GLY A 80 -12.30 -18.84 -17.25
C GLY A 80 -11.83 -19.74 -16.11
N THR A 81 -10.52 -19.84 -15.92
CA THR A 81 -9.87 -20.75 -14.97
C THR A 81 -9.40 -20.09 -13.68
N ASP A 82 -9.82 -18.84 -13.41
CA ASP A 82 -9.47 -18.14 -12.17
C ASP A 82 -10.04 -18.89 -10.96
N PHE A 83 -9.15 -19.48 -10.15
CA PHE A 83 -9.54 -20.33 -9.05
C PHE A 83 -10.47 -19.63 -8.06
N TRP A 84 -10.12 -18.43 -7.62
CA TRP A 84 -10.89 -17.72 -6.59
C TRP A 84 -12.26 -17.32 -7.10
N GLN A 85 -12.36 -16.87 -8.34
CA GLN A 85 -13.64 -16.54 -8.95
C GLN A 85 -14.53 -17.78 -9.16
N LEU A 86 -13.96 -18.97 -9.37
CA LEU A 86 -14.72 -20.22 -9.49
C LEU A 86 -15.34 -20.69 -8.16
N VAL A 87 -14.72 -20.38 -7.02
CA VAL A 87 -15.18 -20.83 -5.68
C VAL A 87 -16.64 -20.47 -5.37
N PRO A 88 -17.05 -19.18 -5.32
CA PRO A 88 -18.44 -18.83 -4.97
C PRO A 88 -19.44 -19.32 -6.02
N ARG A 89 -19.00 -19.51 -7.27
CA ARG A 89 -19.85 -19.92 -8.38
C ARG A 89 -20.21 -21.40 -8.37
N THR A 90 -19.41 -22.25 -7.73
CA THR A 90 -19.48 -23.71 -7.90
C THR A 90 -19.66 -24.49 -6.59
N VAL A 91 -19.03 -24.05 -5.49
CA VAL A 91 -18.95 -24.83 -4.24
C VAL A 91 -20.33 -25.12 -3.65
N ALA A 92 -21.23 -24.13 -3.60
CA ALA A 92 -22.57 -24.32 -3.05
C ALA A 92 -23.35 -25.42 -3.81
N PHE A 93 -23.28 -25.42 -5.14
CA PHE A 93 -23.99 -26.40 -5.97
C PHE A 93 -23.34 -27.78 -5.92
N LEU A 94 -22.01 -27.84 -5.77
CA LEU A 94 -21.30 -29.09 -5.52
C LEU A 94 -21.74 -29.73 -4.20
N VAL A 95 -21.91 -28.93 -3.14
CA VAL A 95 -22.43 -29.41 -1.85
C VAL A 95 -23.87 -29.95 -2.00
N VAL A 96 -24.74 -29.24 -2.72
CA VAL A 96 -26.11 -29.73 -3.01
C VAL A 96 -26.08 -31.08 -3.74
N PHE A 97 -25.22 -31.24 -4.74
CA PHE A 97 -25.05 -32.49 -5.47
C PHE A 97 -24.50 -33.62 -4.58
N ILE A 98 -23.51 -33.34 -3.72
CA ILE A 98 -22.96 -34.31 -2.76
C ILE A 98 -24.08 -34.83 -1.84
N LEU A 99 -24.87 -33.92 -1.25
CA LEU A 99 -25.98 -34.29 -0.38
C LEU A 99 -27.00 -35.16 -1.11
N ALA A 100 -27.32 -34.83 -2.37
CA ALA A 100 -28.28 -35.61 -3.17
C ALA A 100 -27.73 -37.00 -3.53
N ALA A 101 -26.45 -37.09 -3.89
CA ALA A 101 -25.78 -38.35 -4.17
C ALA A 101 -25.73 -39.27 -2.92
N MET A 102 -25.39 -38.70 -1.75
CA MET A 102 -25.36 -39.44 -0.48
C MET A 102 -26.75 -39.93 -0.06
N CYS A 103 -27.80 -39.17 -0.36
CA CYS A 103 -29.18 -39.52 -0.05
C CYS A 103 -29.86 -40.37 -1.13
N SER A 104 -29.16 -40.75 -2.21
CA SER A 104 -29.77 -41.40 -3.39
C SER A 104 -30.52 -42.71 -3.08
N GLN A 105 -30.14 -43.42 -2.00
CA GLN A 105 -30.81 -44.64 -1.56
C GLN A 105 -32.20 -44.38 -0.94
N VAL A 106 -32.44 -43.16 -0.46
CA VAL A 106 -33.71 -42.73 0.14
C VAL A 106 -34.56 -41.93 -0.86
N LEU A 107 -33.92 -41.33 -1.86
CA LEU A 107 -34.60 -40.65 -2.96
C LEU A 107 -35.17 -41.68 -3.94
N THR A 108 -36.50 -41.78 -4.05
CA THR A 108 -37.17 -42.83 -4.84
C THR A 108 -37.93 -42.29 -6.06
N ASN A 109 -37.97 -43.08 -7.12
CA ASN A 109 -38.83 -42.82 -8.29
C ASN A 109 -40.27 -43.28 -8.02
N ASN A 110 -41.17 -43.09 -8.99
CA ASN A 110 -42.59 -43.50 -8.85
C ASN A 110 -42.77 -45.03 -8.68
N ALA A 111 -41.78 -45.82 -9.08
CA ALA A 111 -41.76 -47.28 -8.88
C ALA A 111 -41.10 -47.69 -7.54
N GLY A 112 -40.80 -46.75 -6.65
CA GLY A 112 -40.16 -47.01 -5.35
C GLY A 112 -38.68 -47.40 -5.42
N ARG A 113 -38.05 -47.33 -6.61
CA ARG A 113 -36.63 -47.65 -6.80
C ARG A 113 -35.76 -46.44 -6.42
N PRO A 114 -34.59 -46.66 -5.80
CA PRO A 114 -33.67 -45.58 -5.44
C PRO A 114 -33.14 -44.87 -6.69
N ALA A 115 -32.73 -43.61 -6.54
CA ALA A 115 -32.23 -42.77 -7.63
C ALA A 115 -30.97 -43.35 -8.29
N LEU A 116 -30.11 -44.00 -7.48
CA LEU A 116 -28.95 -44.76 -7.93
C LEU A 116 -28.88 -46.11 -7.21
N PRO A 117 -28.30 -47.15 -7.84
CA PRO A 117 -27.85 -48.35 -7.13
C PRO A 117 -26.83 -48.00 -6.02
N LYS A 118 -26.80 -48.78 -4.93
CA LYS A 118 -25.94 -48.53 -3.76
C LYS A 118 -24.47 -48.29 -4.12
N MET A 119 -23.89 -49.13 -4.96
CA MET A 119 -22.48 -48.98 -5.37
C MET A 119 -22.25 -47.71 -6.20
N ALA A 120 -23.15 -47.39 -7.12
CA ALA A 120 -23.06 -46.16 -7.92
C ALA A 120 -23.19 -44.90 -7.05
N SER A 121 -24.10 -44.92 -6.07
CA SER A 121 -24.23 -43.85 -5.07
C SER A 121 -22.93 -43.60 -4.32
N VAL A 122 -22.28 -44.67 -3.82
CA VAL A 122 -21.02 -44.57 -3.09
C VAL A 122 -19.94 -43.97 -3.99
N ILE A 123 -19.78 -44.46 -5.22
CA ILE A 123 -18.77 -43.97 -6.16
C ILE A 123 -19.00 -42.50 -6.50
N VAL A 124 -20.23 -42.11 -6.88
CA VAL A 124 -20.55 -40.72 -7.25
C VAL A 124 -20.34 -39.77 -6.07
N SER A 125 -20.78 -40.15 -4.87
CA SER A 125 -20.54 -39.36 -3.66
C SER A 125 -19.06 -39.21 -3.37
N LEU A 126 -18.27 -40.29 -3.47
CA LEU A 126 -16.82 -40.24 -3.26
C LEU A 126 -16.13 -39.32 -4.25
N VAL A 127 -16.46 -39.41 -5.55
CA VAL A 127 -15.89 -38.53 -6.58
C VAL A 127 -16.22 -37.08 -6.28
N ALA A 128 -17.48 -36.75 -5.96
CA ALA A 128 -17.88 -35.38 -5.66
C ALA A 128 -17.22 -34.83 -4.38
N ILE A 129 -17.07 -35.66 -3.34
CA ILE A 129 -16.35 -35.31 -2.11
C ILE A 129 -14.87 -35.07 -2.40
N VAL A 130 -14.23 -35.93 -3.20
CA VAL A 130 -12.82 -35.75 -3.62
C VAL A 130 -12.66 -34.44 -4.38
N SER A 131 -13.60 -34.08 -5.26
CA SER A 131 -13.58 -32.77 -5.93
C SER A 131 -13.68 -31.61 -4.94
N LEU A 132 -14.56 -31.68 -3.94
CA LEU A 132 -14.67 -30.65 -2.91
C LEU A 132 -13.39 -30.54 -2.07
N VAL A 133 -12.80 -31.67 -1.70
CA VAL A 133 -11.51 -31.72 -0.98
C VAL A 133 -10.39 -31.14 -1.84
N ALA A 134 -10.38 -31.39 -3.15
CA ALA A 134 -9.41 -30.81 -4.07
C ALA A 134 -9.56 -29.29 -4.18
N VAL A 135 -10.78 -28.76 -4.25
CA VAL A 135 -11.04 -27.31 -4.18
C VAL A 135 -10.51 -26.75 -2.87
N PHE A 136 -10.89 -27.35 -1.74
CA PHE A 136 -10.44 -26.91 -0.42
C PHE A 136 -8.91 -26.93 -0.28
N ALA A 137 -8.24 -28.00 -0.73
CA ALA A 137 -6.79 -28.11 -0.71
C ALA A 137 -6.11 -27.03 -1.57
N ASN A 138 -6.71 -26.63 -2.69
CA ASN A 138 -6.21 -25.54 -3.52
C ASN A 138 -6.43 -24.15 -2.90
N MET A 139 -7.36 -23.98 -1.95
CA MET A 139 -7.49 -22.71 -1.22
C MET A 139 -6.24 -22.38 -0.40
N PHE A 140 -5.43 -23.37 -0.04
CA PHE A 140 -4.18 -23.19 0.73
C PHE A 140 -2.94 -23.01 -0.15
N ARG A 141 -3.12 -22.87 -1.47
CA ARG A 141 -2.04 -22.66 -2.43
C ARG A 141 -2.03 -21.21 -2.91
N VAL A 142 -0.83 -20.73 -3.22
CA VAL A 142 -0.63 -19.46 -3.90
C VAL A 142 -1.14 -19.59 -5.35
N HIS A 143 -1.94 -18.63 -5.79
CA HIS A 143 -2.43 -18.51 -7.17
C HIS A 143 -1.85 -17.22 -7.77
N PRO A 144 -0.74 -17.29 -8.53
CA PRO A 144 -0.14 -16.13 -9.18
C PRO A 144 -1.08 -15.52 -10.22
N GLU A 145 -1.04 -14.19 -10.38
CA GLU A 145 -1.75 -13.53 -11.47
C GLU A 145 -0.95 -13.55 -12.78
N VAL A 146 0.38 -13.46 -12.66
CA VAL A 146 1.31 -13.61 -13.77
C VAL A 146 2.35 -14.64 -13.34
N GLU A 147 2.29 -15.81 -13.94
CA GLU A 147 3.32 -16.84 -13.75
C GLU A 147 4.61 -16.43 -14.46
N THR A 148 5.73 -16.85 -13.91
CA THR A 148 7.03 -16.72 -14.57
C THR A 148 7.02 -17.54 -15.86
N ASP A 149 7.47 -16.94 -16.96
CA ASP A 149 7.66 -17.67 -18.21
C ASP A 149 8.76 -18.72 -18.04
N ALA A 150 8.35 -19.99 -17.91
CA ALA A 150 9.27 -21.12 -17.75
C ALA A 150 10.16 -21.36 -18.99
N SER A 151 9.81 -20.77 -20.14
CA SER A 151 10.63 -20.82 -21.36
C SER A 151 11.64 -19.67 -21.46
N ALA A 152 11.48 -18.61 -20.65
CA ALA A 152 12.46 -17.55 -20.54
C ALA A 152 13.70 -18.06 -19.82
N GLY A 153 14.88 -17.86 -20.43
CA GLY A 153 16.15 -18.15 -19.77
C GLY A 153 16.37 -17.30 -18.51
N PRO A 154 17.45 -17.55 -17.75
CA PRO A 154 17.79 -16.76 -16.57
C PRO A 154 17.79 -15.26 -16.88
N VAL A 155 17.34 -14.46 -15.92
CA VAL A 155 17.35 -13.01 -16.08
C VAL A 155 18.76 -12.54 -16.40
N LYS A 156 18.90 -11.84 -17.52
CA LYS A 156 20.18 -11.29 -17.94
C LYS A 156 20.62 -10.22 -16.95
N VAL A 157 21.80 -10.42 -16.37
CA VAL A 157 22.52 -9.37 -15.64
C VAL A 157 23.00 -8.34 -16.68
N ILE A 158 22.50 -7.12 -16.56
CA ILE A 158 22.82 -6.00 -17.45
C ILE A 158 23.89 -5.08 -16.87
N ASP A 159 24.04 -5.05 -15.54
CA ASP A 159 25.12 -4.35 -14.86
C ASP A 159 25.80 -5.26 -13.84
N GLN A 160 27.01 -5.71 -14.18
CA GLN A 160 27.85 -6.50 -13.27
C GLN A 160 28.48 -5.63 -12.17
N ALA A 161 28.65 -4.32 -12.40
CA ALA A 161 29.31 -3.41 -11.47
C ALA A 161 28.37 -2.87 -10.36
N ALA A 162 27.09 -3.28 -10.36
CA ALA A 162 26.17 -3.07 -9.24
C ALA A 162 26.70 -3.62 -7.88
N GLU A 163 27.83 -4.36 -7.90
CA GLU A 163 28.57 -4.92 -6.77
C GLU A 163 29.41 -3.92 -5.97
N ASP A 164 30.02 -2.91 -6.60
CA ASP A 164 31.39 -2.57 -6.18
C ASP A 164 31.61 -1.21 -5.49
N LYS A 165 30.57 -0.39 -5.25
CA LYS A 165 30.83 1.03 -4.88
C LYS A 165 29.98 1.66 -3.78
N SER A 166 29.07 0.93 -3.16
CA SER A 166 28.08 1.54 -2.25
C SER A 166 28.30 1.25 -0.75
N GLY A 167 29.35 0.50 -0.42
CA GLY A 167 29.79 0.25 0.97
C GLY A 167 28.82 -0.56 1.82
N ASP A 168 29.23 -0.85 3.04
CA ASP A 168 28.49 -1.73 3.98
C ASP A 168 27.41 -1.02 4.81
N ASP A 169 27.24 0.29 4.58
CA ASP A 169 26.35 1.15 5.34
C ASP A 169 25.03 1.41 4.60
N TRP A 170 24.03 1.76 5.39
CA TRP A 170 22.68 2.16 4.98
C TRP A 170 22.45 3.57 5.56
N THR A 171 22.88 4.59 4.83
CA THR A 171 23.01 5.97 5.33
C THR A 171 21.79 6.84 5.06
N ALA A 172 20.83 6.36 4.27
CA ALA A 172 19.56 7.03 4.01
C ALA A 172 18.40 6.03 4.01
N TRP A 173 17.16 6.52 4.11
CA TRP A 173 15.95 5.68 4.18
C TRP A 173 15.88 4.60 3.08
N GLY A 174 16.15 4.98 1.83
CA GLY A 174 16.24 4.09 0.66
C GLY A 174 17.61 3.45 0.46
N ARG A 175 18.39 3.27 1.54
CA ARG A 175 19.82 2.94 1.62
C ARG A 175 20.76 4.08 1.29
N ASN A 176 20.51 4.75 0.17
CA ASN A 176 21.25 5.89 -0.32
C ASN A 176 20.26 6.95 -0.83
N THR A 177 20.77 8.07 -1.33
CA THR A 177 19.93 9.18 -1.80
C THR A 177 19.20 8.88 -3.12
N LEU A 178 19.50 7.77 -3.81
CA LEU A 178 18.90 7.41 -5.10
C LEU A 178 17.57 6.67 -4.96
N GLY A 179 17.20 6.24 -3.75
CA GLY A 179 15.91 5.58 -3.47
C GLY A 179 15.77 4.13 -3.97
N GLN A 180 16.87 3.49 -4.37
CA GLN A 180 16.83 2.19 -5.07
C GLN A 180 16.49 0.99 -4.18
N ARG A 181 16.74 1.08 -2.86
CA ARG A 181 16.52 -0.02 -1.90
C ARG A 181 17.19 -1.34 -2.32
N PHE A 182 18.33 -1.22 -3.00
CA PHE A 182 19.15 -2.32 -3.47
C PHE A 182 20.42 -2.47 -2.62
N ALA A 183 20.66 -3.67 -2.13
CA ALA A 183 21.90 -4.03 -1.45
C ALA A 183 22.73 -5.01 -2.29
N GLN A 184 24.00 -4.70 -2.47
CA GLN A 184 24.95 -5.49 -3.25
C GLN A 184 25.35 -6.84 -2.61
N PHE A 185 24.91 -7.10 -1.39
CA PHE A 185 25.31 -8.28 -0.62
C PHE A 185 24.70 -9.57 -1.20
N GLN A 186 25.49 -10.65 -1.17
CA GLN A 186 25.13 -11.98 -1.69
C GLN A 186 25.34 -13.10 -0.67
N GLN A 187 25.78 -12.77 0.56
CA GLN A 187 26.02 -13.79 1.59
C GLN A 187 24.74 -14.57 1.90
N ILE A 188 23.62 -13.85 2.02
CA ILE A 188 22.27 -14.41 2.02
C ILE A 188 21.77 -14.42 0.57
N ASN A 189 21.41 -15.59 0.06
CA ASN A 189 20.97 -15.80 -1.32
C ASN A 189 19.94 -16.92 -1.43
N THR A 190 19.43 -17.16 -2.65
CA THR A 190 18.36 -18.13 -2.92
C THR A 190 18.65 -19.56 -2.45
N THR A 191 19.91 -19.95 -2.24
CA THR A 191 20.28 -21.31 -1.84
C THR A 191 20.31 -21.53 -0.33
N ASN A 192 20.56 -20.47 0.45
CA ASN A 192 20.80 -20.55 1.90
C ASN A 192 19.82 -19.71 2.74
N VAL A 193 18.94 -18.89 2.13
CA VAL A 193 17.96 -18.06 2.86
C VAL A 193 17.05 -18.87 3.79
N LYS A 194 16.80 -20.14 3.44
CA LYS A 194 16.03 -21.08 4.26
C LYS A 194 16.62 -21.30 5.67
N ASP A 195 17.92 -21.02 5.84
CA ASP A 195 18.67 -21.26 7.07
C ASP A 195 18.74 -20.00 7.98
N LEU A 196 18.09 -18.89 7.59
CA LEU A 196 18.04 -17.67 8.39
C LEU A 196 17.43 -17.91 9.78
N LYS A 197 18.07 -17.32 10.80
CA LYS A 197 17.62 -17.34 12.19
C LYS A 197 17.67 -15.94 12.78
N VAL A 198 16.88 -15.72 13.83
CA VAL A 198 16.99 -14.50 14.64
C VAL A 198 18.38 -14.44 15.25
N ALA A 199 19.12 -13.38 14.94
CA ALA A 199 20.45 -13.11 15.47
C ALA A 199 20.36 -12.27 16.76
N TRP A 200 19.50 -11.24 16.76
CA TRP A 200 19.17 -10.45 17.93
C TRP A 200 17.77 -9.85 17.82
N THR A 201 17.19 -9.54 18.97
CA THR A 201 15.90 -8.84 19.10
C THR A 201 16.06 -7.71 20.09
N TYR A 202 15.48 -6.57 19.78
CA TYR A 202 15.44 -5.39 20.62
C TYR A 202 13.99 -4.90 20.77
N ARG A 203 13.66 -4.33 21.93
CA ARG A 203 12.35 -3.77 22.26
C ARG A 203 12.54 -2.30 22.56
N THR A 204 11.89 -1.41 21.81
CA THR A 204 12.14 0.03 21.96
C THR A 204 11.62 0.59 23.28
N GLY A 205 10.66 -0.08 23.92
CA GLY A 205 9.95 0.41 25.10
C GLY A 205 8.84 1.42 24.77
N ASP A 206 8.54 1.63 23.48
CA ASP A 206 7.54 2.60 23.01
C ASP A 206 6.51 1.87 22.13
N LEU A 207 5.41 1.42 22.72
CA LEU A 207 4.41 0.59 22.03
C LEU A 207 3.61 1.41 21.00
N ALA A 208 3.30 0.79 19.87
CA ALA A 208 2.44 1.39 18.84
C ALA A 208 0.94 1.33 19.20
N ILE A 209 0.54 2.01 20.27
CA ILE A 209 -0.85 2.13 20.74
C ILE A 209 -1.47 3.48 20.40
N ASP A 210 -2.79 3.57 20.48
CA ASP A 210 -3.55 4.82 20.36
C ASP A 210 -3.24 5.59 19.06
N GLY A 211 -3.22 4.87 17.93
CA GLY A 211 -2.93 5.45 16.61
C GLY A 211 -1.44 5.60 16.28
N ALA A 212 -0.53 5.13 17.15
CA ALA A 212 0.88 5.02 16.82
C ALA A 212 1.18 3.86 15.85
N GLU A 213 2.18 4.04 14.99
CA GLU A 213 2.62 3.05 14.01
C GLU A 213 4.14 3.05 13.80
N TYR A 214 4.75 1.85 13.82
CA TYR A 214 6.12 1.66 13.38
C TYR A 214 6.20 1.51 11.85
N GLN A 215 6.54 2.61 11.19
CA GLN A 215 6.82 2.67 9.75
C GLN A 215 8.34 2.79 9.46
N THR A 216 9.16 2.71 10.50
CA THR A 216 10.60 3.03 10.42
C THR A 216 11.39 2.01 9.60
N THR A 217 12.26 2.52 8.73
CA THR A 217 13.38 1.78 8.15
C THR A 217 14.65 2.26 8.84
N PRO A 218 15.32 1.44 9.67
CA PRO A 218 16.52 1.86 10.37
C PRO A 218 17.66 2.24 9.43
N LEU A 219 18.54 3.13 9.90
CA LEU A 219 19.85 3.34 9.29
C LEU A 219 20.88 2.43 9.92
N LYS A 220 21.97 2.15 9.19
CA LYS A 220 23.18 1.54 9.75
C LYS A 220 24.40 2.31 9.27
N VAL A 221 25.19 2.82 10.20
CA VAL A 221 26.47 3.48 9.92
C VAL A 221 27.54 2.89 10.82
N ALA A 222 28.65 2.48 10.23
CA ALA A 222 29.73 1.76 10.92
C ALA A 222 29.19 0.55 11.70
N ASP A 223 29.23 0.54 13.04
CA ASP A 223 28.78 -0.57 13.88
C ASP A 223 27.49 -0.25 14.66
N THR A 224 26.74 0.77 14.25
CA THR A 224 25.53 1.24 14.93
C THR A 224 24.33 1.26 13.99
N VAL A 225 23.21 0.73 14.49
CA VAL A 225 21.89 0.87 13.87
C VAL A 225 21.13 1.98 14.58
N TYR A 226 20.57 2.93 13.83
CA TYR A 226 19.76 4.04 14.34
C TYR A 226 18.31 3.87 13.90
N LEU A 227 17.38 4.00 14.83
CA LEU A 227 15.95 3.94 14.56
C LEU A 227 15.20 5.06 15.29
N CYS A 228 14.00 5.34 14.82
CA CYS A 228 13.06 6.26 15.45
C CYS A 228 11.78 5.53 15.87
N THR A 229 11.12 6.04 16.92
CA THR A 229 9.82 5.53 17.39
C THR A 229 8.66 6.42 16.91
N PRO A 230 7.39 5.99 17.07
CA PRO A 230 6.23 6.81 16.70
C PRO A 230 6.12 8.15 17.44
N LEU A 231 6.77 8.27 18.60
CA LEU A 231 6.91 9.51 19.37
C LEU A 231 8.27 10.19 19.13
N SER A 232 8.89 9.94 17.98
CA SER A 232 10.14 10.57 17.54
C SER A 232 11.36 10.35 18.43
N LYS A 233 11.34 9.34 19.31
CA LYS A 233 12.53 8.99 20.10
C LYS A 233 13.57 8.38 19.17
N VAL A 234 14.83 8.79 19.32
CA VAL A 234 15.95 8.24 18.54
C VAL A 234 16.70 7.26 19.40
N ILE A 235 16.95 6.07 18.88
CA ILE A 235 17.65 4.99 19.59
C ILE A 235 18.79 4.48 18.72
N ALA A 236 19.97 4.35 19.33
CA ALA A 236 21.12 3.69 18.74
C ALA A 236 21.34 2.33 19.38
N VAL A 237 21.52 1.28 18.57
CA VAL A 237 21.86 -0.08 19.02
C VAL A 237 23.11 -0.57 18.31
N ASP A 238 23.90 -1.41 18.97
CA ASP A 238 25.03 -2.10 18.34
C ASP A 238 24.51 -3.06 17.25
N ALA A 239 25.07 -2.94 16.05
CA ALA A 239 24.59 -3.64 14.85
C ALA A 239 24.73 -5.18 14.95
N THR A 240 25.66 -5.69 15.75
CA THR A 240 25.89 -7.14 15.86
C THR A 240 25.11 -7.77 17.00
N THR A 241 24.86 -7.02 18.08
CA THR A 241 24.29 -7.55 19.33
C THR A 241 22.89 -7.04 19.66
N GLY A 242 22.44 -5.95 19.02
CA GLY A 242 21.17 -5.30 19.33
C GLY A 242 21.14 -4.59 20.69
N LYS A 243 22.28 -4.47 21.39
CA LYS A 243 22.35 -3.76 22.67
C LYS A 243 22.22 -2.25 22.46
N GLU A 244 21.34 -1.62 23.24
CA GLU A 244 21.20 -0.16 23.26
C GLU A 244 22.54 0.51 23.63
N LYS A 245 22.99 1.44 22.79
CA LYS A 245 24.16 2.29 23.04
C LYS A 245 23.71 3.58 23.74
N TRP A 246 22.69 4.23 23.18
CA TRP A 246 22.09 5.44 23.73
C TRP A 246 20.66 5.62 23.21
N ARG A 247 19.93 6.52 23.88
CA ARG A 247 18.58 6.95 23.52
C ARG A 247 18.42 8.43 23.76
N PHE A 248 17.66 9.06 22.88
CA PHE A 248 17.22 10.43 22.99
C PHE A 248 15.69 10.51 22.90
N ASP A 249 15.07 11.28 23.80
CA ASP A 249 13.63 11.51 23.83
C ASP A 249 13.36 13.02 23.61
N PRO A 250 12.79 13.43 22.46
CA PRO A 250 12.50 14.83 22.17
C PRO A 250 11.28 15.38 22.93
N HIS A 251 10.52 14.52 23.63
CA HIS A 251 9.29 14.87 24.33
C HIS A 251 8.33 15.70 23.45
N PRO A 252 7.91 15.19 22.28
CA PRO A 252 7.11 15.98 21.36
C PRO A 252 5.71 16.21 21.91
N GLU A 253 5.18 17.40 21.65
CA GLU A 253 3.78 17.71 21.95
C GLU A 253 2.85 16.89 21.03
N VAL A 254 1.76 16.37 21.58
CA VAL A 254 0.76 15.62 20.81
C VAL A 254 -0.50 16.47 20.70
N PHE A 255 -0.81 16.91 19.49
CA PHE A 255 -1.99 17.72 19.19
C PHE A 255 -3.19 16.85 18.84
N GLU A 256 -4.40 17.41 18.95
CA GLU A 256 -5.65 16.72 18.58
C GLU A 256 -5.68 16.29 17.10
N SER A 257 -5.03 17.05 16.22
CA SER A 257 -4.80 16.78 14.79
C SER A 257 -4.02 15.49 14.54
N ASP A 258 -3.12 15.12 15.46
CA ASP A 258 -2.17 14.02 15.29
C ASP A 258 -2.28 12.91 16.33
N LYS A 259 -3.20 13.06 17.30
CA LYS A 259 -3.40 12.07 18.37
C LYS A 259 -3.64 10.67 17.83
N GLY A 260 -4.28 10.54 16.66
CA GLY A 260 -4.54 9.25 15.99
C GLY A 260 -3.52 8.87 14.91
N TRP A 261 -2.46 9.65 14.71
CA TRP A 261 -1.60 9.58 13.52
C TRP A 261 -0.10 9.72 13.83
N LYS A 262 0.41 8.97 14.83
CA LYS A 262 1.80 9.09 15.29
C LYS A 262 2.70 8.07 14.60
N ARG A 263 3.77 8.49 13.94
CA ARG A 263 4.68 7.58 13.21
C ARG A 263 6.01 8.24 12.92
N CYS A 264 7.03 7.42 12.72
CA CYS A 264 8.28 7.84 12.11
C CYS A 264 8.74 6.80 11.07
N ARG A 265 9.19 7.27 9.91
CA ARG A 265 9.68 6.41 8.81
C ARG A 265 11.19 6.21 8.79
N GLY A 266 11.96 7.04 9.47
CA GLY A 266 13.41 6.91 9.59
C GLY A 266 14.07 8.23 9.96
N VAL A 267 15.36 8.16 10.28
CA VAL A 267 16.22 9.31 10.53
C VAL A 267 17.08 9.62 9.31
N GLY A 268 17.68 10.81 9.24
CA GLY A 268 18.75 11.17 8.31
C GLY A 268 20.14 11.07 8.94
N TYR A 269 21.18 10.99 8.12
CA TYR A 269 22.57 10.98 8.56
C TYR A 269 23.41 12.01 7.80
N ALA A 270 24.31 12.70 8.51
CA ALA A 270 25.33 13.54 7.90
C ALA A 270 26.70 13.28 8.52
N ASP A 271 27.72 13.25 7.66
CA ASP A 271 29.12 13.32 8.07
C ASP A 271 29.68 14.67 7.59
N LEU A 272 29.90 15.58 8.53
CA LEU A 272 30.38 16.92 8.24
C LEU A 272 31.81 16.90 7.67
N ASP A 273 32.59 15.84 7.93
CA ASP A 273 33.95 15.69 7.39
C ASP A 273 33.95 15.32 5.90
N GLN A 274 32.82 14.83 5.38
CA GLN A 274 32.65 14.45 3.98
C GLN A 274 31.96 15.53 3.14
N LEU A 275 31.58 16.66 3.75
CA LEU A 275 30.97 17.76 3.01
C LEU A 275 32.01 18.41 2.09
N PRO A 276 31.63 18.79 0.86
CA PRO A 276 32.53 19.52 -0.02
C PRO A 276 33.02 20.80 0.65
N THR A 277 34.33 21.01 0.75
CA THR A 277 34.90 22.29 1.20
C THR A 277 34.57 23.36 0.15
N ASN A 278 33.61 24.24 0.45
CA ASN A 278 33.20 25.42 -0.32
C ASN A 278 34.00 25.70 -1.60
N ASN A 279 33.49 25.27 -2.77
CA ASN A 279 33.91 25.81 -4.06
C ASN A 279 32.93 26.94 -4.43
N PRO A 280 33.33 28.23 -4.39
CA PRO A 280 32.43 29.37 -4.63
C PRO A 280 31.98 29.54 -6.10
N THR A 281 32.27 28.59 -6.99
CA THR A 281 32.18 28.80 -8.45
C THR A 281 30.81 28.55 -9.06
N THR A 282 29.83 28.08 -8.29
CA THR A 282 28.42 27.96 -8.71
C THR A 282 27.59 28.75 -7.72
N GLY A 283 26.89 29.80 -8.17
CA GLY A 283 26.17 30.80 -7.34
C GLY A 283 24.99 30.28 -6.52
N GLY A 284 25.20 29.23 -5.73
CA GLY A 284 24.28 28.73 -4.71
C GLY A 284 24.49 29.44 -3.37
N VAL A 285 23.52 29.28 -2.47
CA VAL A 285 23.62 29.75 -1.09
C VAL A 285 24.74 28.96 -0.41
N ALA A 286 25.75 29.66 0.14
CA ALA A 286 26.90 29.02 0.76
C ALA A 286 26.46 28.25 2.02
N THR A 287 26.76 26.96 2.08
CA THR A 287 26.66 26.18 3.31
C THR A 287 27.66 26.70 4.34
N ALA A 288 27.32 26.62 5.62
CA ALA A 288 28.22 27.10 6.66
C ALA A 288 29.54 26.32 6.65
N ALA A 289 30.67 27.02 6.84
CA ALA A 289 31.97 26.36 6.91
C ALA A 289 32.06 25.49 8.17
N VAL A 290 32.50 24.25 8.02
CA VAL A 290 32.74 23.34 9.15
C VAL A 290 33.97 23.80 9.91
N SER A 291 33.79 24.29 11.14
CA SER A 291 34.91 24.67 12.02
C SER A 291 35.74 23.45 12.39
N SER A 292 37.08 23.56 12.37
CA SER A 292 38.01 22.51 12.85
C SER A 292 37.77 22.12 14.31
N ALA A 293 37.13 22.98 15.11
CA ALA A 293 36.78 22.73 16.51
C ALA A 293 35.31 22.26 16.71
N ALA A 294 34.52 22.09 15.64
CA ALA A 294 33.13 21.65 15.76
C ALA A 294 33.04 20.25 16.38
N THR A 295 32.33 20.16 17.51
CA THR A 295 31.78 18.91 18.07
C THR A 295 30.57 18.47 17.23
N CYS A 296 30.04 17.25 17.44
CA CYS A 296 28.86 16.79 16.69
C CYS A 296 29.07 16.70 15.16
N ARG A 297 30.22 16.15 14.73
CA ARG A 297 30.58 16.08 13.30
C ARG A 297 29.81 15.01 12.52
N LYS A 298 29.43 13.93 13.18
CA LYS A 298 28.54 12.92 12.63
C LYS A 298 27.18 13.10 13.26
N ARG A 299 26.17 13.37 12.45
CA ARG A 299 24.85 13.79 12.93
C ARG A 299 23.78 12.80 12.53
N ILE A 300 22.91 12.49 13.47
CA ILE A 300 21.59 11.90 13.20
C ILE A 300 20.58 13.04 13.20
N ILE A 301 19.80 13.12 12.13
CA ILE A 301 18.78 14.15 11.93
C ILE A 301 17.40 13.50 12.06
N GLU A 302 16.62 13.94 13.04
CA GLU A 302 15.24 13.49 13.26
C GLU A 302 14.27 14.62 12.96
N THR A 303 13.12 14.29 12.39
CA THR A 303 11.98 15.21 12.28
C THR A 303 10.86 14.74 13.21
N THR A 304 10.46 15.59 14.14
CA THR A 304 9.51 15.22 15.17
C THR A 304 8.06 15.40 14.73
N ILE A 305 7.16 14.62 15.34
CA ILE A 305 5.70 14.75 15.11
C ILE A 305 5.15 16.14 15.46
N ASP A 306 5.82 16.92 16.31
CA ASP A 306 5.46 18.30 16.66
C ASP A 306 6.21 19.36 15.82
N ALA A 307 6.63 18.97 14.61
CA ALA A 307 7.20 19.84 13.59
C ALA A 307 8.51 20.53 14.01
N ARG A 308 9.49 19.76 14.48
CA ARG A 308 10.88 20.20 14.71
C ARG A 308 11.86 19.36 13.91
N ILE A 309 13.02 19.93 13.59
CA ILE A 309 14.22 19.16 13.25
C ILE A 309 15.09 19.09 14.50
N VAL A 310 15.64 17.91 14.79
CA VAL A 310 16.60 17.67 15.88
C VAL A 310 17.89 17.14 15.27
N ALA A 311 19.03 17.72 15.67
CA ALA A 311 20.35 17.20 15.33
C ALA A 311 21.02 16.60 16.56
N LEU A 312 21.44 15.32 16.45
CA LEU A 312 22.07 14.56 17.50
C LEU A 312 23.46 14.08 17.07
N ASP A 313 24.40 14.06 18.00
CA ASP A 313 25.69 13.42 17.81
C ASP A 313 25.49 11.92 17.64
N ALA A 314 25.97 11.35 16.54
CA ALA A 314 25.74 9.95 16.20
C ALA A 314 26.34 8.98 17.22
N GLU A 315 27.44 9.35 17.87
CA GLU A 315 28.14 8.46 18.81
C GLU A 315 27.53 8.52 20.22
N THR A 316 27.09 9.69 20.66
CA THR A 316 26.68 9.95 22.05
C THR A 316 25.20 10.19 22.24
N GLY A 317 24.45 10.50 21.18
CA GLY A 317 23.02 10.84 21.24
C GLY A 317 22.72 12.21 21.86
N LYS A 318 23.75 13.02 22.14
CA LYS A 318 23.58 14.37 22.69
C LYS A 318 23.18 15.34 21.58
N LEU A 319 22.44 16.40 21.94
CA LEU A 319 22.10 17.47 21.01
C LEU A 319 23.35 18.15 20.46
N CYS A 320 23.35 18.41 19.15
CA CYS A 320 24.33 19.32 18.54
C CYS A 320 23.97 20.76 18.91
N GLU A 321 24.50 21.30 20.00
CA GLU A 321 24.13 22.64 20.50
C GLU A 321 24.40 23.78 19.50
N ASP A 322 25.28 23.56 18.53
CA ASP A 322 25.63 24.48 17.45
C ASP A 322 24.64 24.46 16.26
N PHE A 323 23.65 23.57 16.28
CA PHE A 323 22.62 23.44 15.25
C PHE A 323 21.34 24.17 15.66
N GLY A 324 20.87 25.09 14.82
CA GLY A 324 19.63 25.83 15.04
C GLY A 324 19.64 26.58 16.37
N ASN A 325 18.59 26.39 17.18
CA ASN A 325 18.48 26.87 18.53
C ASN A 325 18.71 25.71 19.52
N GLY A 326 19.96 25.51 19.95
CA GLY A 326 20.31 24.50 20.95
C GLY A 326 20.06 23.05 20.51
N GLY A 327 20.25 22.75 19.23
CA GLY A 327 20.01 21.43 18.62
C GLY A 327 18.68 21.29 17.89
N TYR A 328 17.86 22.35 17.87
CA TYR A 328 16.50 22.32 17.29
C TYR A 328 16.27 23.37 16.21
N VAL A 329 15.46 23.02 15.23
CA VAL A 329 14.83 23.98 14.28
C VAL A 329 13.33 23.82 14.35
N ASP A 330 12.61 24.94 14.47
CA ASP A 330 11.15 24.98 14.43
C ASP A 330 10.65 25.08 12.98
N LEU A 331 9.82 24.12 12.56
CA LEU A 331 9.26 24.07 11.21
C LEU A 331 7.97 24.88 11.05
N THR A 332 7.52 25.57 12.10
CA THR A 332 6.32 26.45 12.01
C THR A 332 6.63 27.91 11.75
N GLN A 333 7.90 28.25 11.53
CA GLN A 333 8.27 29.58 11.07
C GLN A 333 7.53 29.93 9.77
N ASN A 334 6.95 31.15 9.73
CA ASN A 334 6.11 31.66 8.63
C ASN A 334 4.87 30.78 8.30
N MET A 335 4.41 29.97 9.24
CA MET A 335 3.12 29.26 9.16
C MET A 335 2.06 30.00 9.99
N PRO A 336 0.76 29.67 9.80
CA PRO A 336 -0.30 30.16 10.69
C PRO A 336 -0.02 29.82 12.16
N ALA A 337 -0.50 30.67 13.07
CA ALA A 337 -0.22 30.53 14.50
C ALA A 337 -0.73 29.21 15.11
N ASP A 338 -1.79 28.63 14.54
CA ASP A 338 -2.40 27.37 14.95
C ASP A 338 -1.96 26.17 14.10
N ALA A 339 -0.86 26.29 13.34
CA ALA A 339 -0.48 25.31 12.33
C ALA A 339 -0.33 23.87 12.83
N LYS A 340 0.09 23.64 14.08
CA LYS A 340 0.27 22.27 14.63
C LYS A 340 -1.03 21.67 15.19
N GLY A 341 -1.98 22.52 15.59
CA GLY A 341 -3.20 22.11 16.29
C GLY A 341 -4.04 23.32 16.69
N GLY A 342 -5.29 23.36 16.22
CA GLY A 342 -6.24 24.45 16.45
C GLY A 342 -7.59 24.18 15.75
N GLN A 343 -8.36 25.22 15.43
CA GLN A 343 -9.60 25.04 14.67
C GLN A 343 -9.35 24.59 13.22
N GLN A 344 -8.16 24.87 12.65
CA GLN A 344 -7.86 24.65 11.22
C GLN A 344 -6.47 24.05 10.91
N GLY A 345 -5.55 23.90 11.88
CA GLY A 345 -4.16 23.48 11.63
C GLY A 345 -3.79 22.03 11.99
N SER A 346 -3.12 21.34 11.07
CA SER A 346 -2.64 19.96 11.26
C SER A 346 -1.25 19.64 10.66
N TYR A 347 -0.36 20.64 10.60
CA TYR A 347 1.00 20.47 10.10
C TYR A 347 1.87 19.62 11.04
N ASN A 348 2.27 18.45 10.55
CA ASN A 348 3.20 17.56 11.22
C ASN A 348 4.16 16.86 10.26
N VAL A 349 5.19 16.19 10.79
CA VAL A 349 6.19 15.49 9.98
C VAL A 349 6.16 13.99 10.29
N THR A 350 6.19 13.18 9.24
CA THR A 350 6.07 11.72 9.35
C THR A 350 7.19 10.95 8.62
N SER A 351 7.86 11.59 7.66
CA SER A 351 8.85 10.95 6.79
C SER A 351 10.28 11.18 7.24
N ALA A 352 11.18 10.31 6.78
CA ALA A 352 12.60 10.53 6.97
C ALA A 352 13.04 11.80 6.19
N PRO A 353 13.83 12.70 6.80
CA PRO A 353 14.37 13.84 6.07
C PRO A 353 15.36 13.36 5.01
N LEU A 354 15.38 14.02 3.85
CA LEU A 354 16.48 13.84 2.90
C LEU A 354 17.67 14.65 3.43
N VAL A 355 18.77 13.96 3.74
CA VAL A 355 20.04 14.61 4.09
C VAL A 355 21.03 14.30 2.99
N ALA A 356 21.41 15.32 2.22
CA ALA A 356 22.29 15.17 1.07
C ALA A 356 23.09 16.45 0.86
N ASP A 357 24.37 16.31 0.51
CA ASP A 357 25.26 17.43 0.15
C ASP A 357 25.03 18.68 1.02
N GLY A 358 25.17 18.53 2.35
CA GLY A 358 25.06 19.67 3.27
C GLY A 358 23.66 20.24 3.51
N VAL A 359 22.61 19.66 2.91
CA VAL A 359 21.22 20.16 3.02
C VAL A 359 20.33 19.10 3.65
N ILE A 360 19.51 19.53 4.60
CA ILE A 360 18.36 18.79 5.15
C ILE A 360 17.12 19.29 4.42
N MET A 361 16.47 18.43 3.64
CA MET A 361 15.23 18.73 2.94
C MET A 361 14.05 18.05 3.60
N VAL A 362 13.02 18.84 3.92
CA VAL A 362 11.82 18.39 4.65
C VAL A 362 10.55 18.96 4.04
N GLY A 363 9.47 18.19 4.15
CA GLY A 363 8.10 18.63 3.94
C GLY A 363 7.24 18.20 5.13
N GLY A 364 5.96 18.60 5.11
CA GLY A 364 4.98 18.23 6.12
C GLY A 364 3.82 17.43 5.54
N ARG A 365 3.06 16.83 6.45
CA ARG A 365 1.76 16.20 6.23
C ARG A 365 0.67 17.14 6.77
N LEU A 366 -0.53 17.03 6.19
CA LEU A 366 -1.74 17.77 6.59
C LEU A 366 -2.91 16.79 6.71
N ASN A 367 -4.01 17.19 7.32
CA ASN A 367 -5.25 16.42 7.34
C ASN A 367 -6.02 16.61 6.04
N ASP A 368 -5.97 15.59 5.19
CA ASP A 368 -6.35 15.76 3.79
C ASP A 368 -7.87 15.91 3.55
N ASN A 369 -8.73 15.58 4.52
CA ASN A 369 -10.18 15.46 4.27
C ASN A 369 -11.09 16.03 5.38
N LEU A 370 -10.56 16.90 6.26
CA LEU A 370 -11.33 17.44 7.38
C LEU A 370 -11.84 18.87 7.16
N THR A 371 -11.01 19.77 6.67
CA THR A 371 -11.36 21.20 6.56
C THR A 371 -10.58 21.88 5.44
N VAL A 372 -11.13 22.99 4.93
CA VAL A 372 -10.36 24.05 4.28
C VAL A 372 -9.59 24.85 5.35
N GLY A 373 -8.62 25.64 4.94
CA GLY A 373 -7.82 26.53 5.77
C GLY A 373 -6.56 25.89 6.35
N GLU A 374 -6.24 24.65 5.96
CA GLU A 374 -5.05 23.94 6.44
C GLU A 374 -3.75 24.71 6.09
N PRO A 375 -2.68 24.59 6.91
CA PRO A 375 -1.38 25.17 6.62
C PRO A 375 -0.85 24.73 5.25
N GLY A 376 0.05 25.54 4.67
CA GLY A 376 0.67 25.19 3.40
C GLY A 376 1.65 24.02 3.47
N GLY A 377 1.68 23.21 2.41
CA GLY A 377 2.65 22.14 2.19
C GLY A 377 4.05 22.59 1.75
N VAL A 378 4.57 23.69 2.31
CA VAL A 378 5.88 24.24 1.94
C VAL A 378 7.00 23.20 2.13
N VAL A 379 7.91 23.14 1.15
CA VAL A 379 9.09 22.28 1.17
C VAL A 379 10.32 23.13 1.41
N ARG A 380 11.18 22.73 2.34
CA ARG A 380 12.27 23.57 2.82
C ARG A 380 13.60 22.85 2.84
N GLY A 381 14.66 23.60 2.55
CA GLY A 381 16.04 23.18 2.71
C GLY A 381 16.72 23.93 3.85
N TYR A 382 17.40 23.20 4.73
CA TYR A 382 18.18 23.73 5.83
C TYR A 382 19.63 23.31 5.71
N ASP A 383 20.53 24.19 6.10
CA ASP A 383 21.96 23.90 6.20
C ASP A 383 22.20 22.87 7.31
N VAL A 384 22.82 21.73 6.98
CA VAL A 384 23.01 20.62 7.93
C VAL A 384 23.96 20.96 9.07
N VAL A 385 24.84 21.96 8.88
CA VAL A 385 25.85 22.39 9.85
C VAL A 385 25.21 23.34 10.88
N SER A 386 24.45 24.33 10.43
CA SER A 386 23.96 25.42 11.28
C SER A 386 22.47 25.37 11.57
N GLY A 387 21.69 24.58 10.84
CA GLY A 387 20.22 24.54 10.92
C GLY A 387 19.53 25.79 10.34
N LYS A 388 20.27 26.67 9.66
CA LYS A 388 19.70 27.84 9.00
C LYS A 388 18.91 27.43 7.76
N ILE A 389 17.76 28.06 7.55
CA ILE A 389 16.99 27.88 6.31
C ILE A 389 17.78 28.45 5.13
N LEU A 390 17.90 27.66 4.06
CA LEU A 390 18.57 28.03 2.82
C LEU A 390 17.56 28.50 1.78
N TRP A 391 16.43 27.79 1.68
CA TRP A 391 15.37 28.03 0.71
C TRP A 391 14.05 27.42 1.19
N ALA A 392 12.96 27.90 0.60
CA ALA A 392 11.61 27.40 0.81
C ALA A 392 10.81 27.50 -0.49
N TRP A 393 10.39 26.35 -1.00
CA TRP A 393 9.54 26.21 -2.16
C TRP A 393 8.09 26.02 -1.72
N ASP A 394 7.17 26.78 -2.32
CA ASP A 394 5.72 26.64 -2.14
C ASP A 394 5.02 26.70 -3.51
N ALA A 395 3.90 26.01 -3.65
CA ALA A 395 3.19 25.87 -4.92
C ALA A 395 2.78 27.21 -5.56
N LYS A 396 2.53 28.26 -4.76
CA LYS A 396 2.09 29.57 -5.27
C LYS A 396 3.23 30.30 -5.99
N ARG A 397 4.44 30.27 -5.44
CA ARG A 397 5.63 30.85 -6.09
C ARG A 397 6.24 29.87 -7.11
N GLY A 398 6.20 28.57 -6.84
CA GLY A 398 6.68 27.51 -7.74
C GLY A 398 8.06 27.81 -8.31
N ALA A 399 8.23 27.63 -9.61
CA ALA A 399 9.48 27.92 -10.31
C ALA A 399 9.97 29.37 -10.29
N SER A 400 9.14 30.34 -9.87
CA SER A 400 9.51 31.76 -9.93
C SER A 400 10.43 32.20 -8.79
N ASP A 401 10.29 31.61 -7.60
CA ASP A 401 11.05 32.00 -6.40
C ASP A 401 11.01 30.91 -5.33
N SER A 402 12.17 30.65 -4.72
CA SER A 402 12.37 29.70 -3.63
C SER A 402 13.03 30.34 -2.40
N SER A 403 13.06 31.68 -2.33
CA SER A 403 13.59 32.39 -1.17
C SER A 403 12.75 32.13 0.09
N PRO A 404 13.36 32.05 1.29
CA PRO A 404 12.60 32.07 2.54
C PRO A 404 11.78 33.36 2.66
N LEU A 405 10.56 33.26 3.19
CA LEU A 405 9.73 34.45 3.40
C LEU A 405 10.34 35.37 4.48
N PRO A 406 10.19 36.69 4.35
CA PRO A 406 10.53 37.64 5.40
C PRO A 406 9.74 37.38 6.69
N ALA A 407 10.27 37.83 7.82
CA ALA A 407 9.55 37.77 9.09
C ALA A 407 8.21 38.52 9.01
N GLY A 408 7.13 37.89 9.49
CA GLY A 408 5.77 38.44 9.48
C GLY A 408 4.92 38.08 8.26
N GLU A 409 5.52 37.48 7.22
CA GLU A 409 4.78 36.89 6.10
C GLU A 409 4.43 35.42 6.38
N THR A 410 3.37 34.93 5.73
CA THR A 410 2.87 33.56 5.90
C THR A 410 2.79 32.84 4.57
N TYR A 411 3.22 31.58 4.53
CA TYR A 411 3.07 30.72 3.36
C TYR A 411 1.58 30.52 2.99
N PRO A 412 1.26 30.31 1.70
CA PRO A 412 -0.12 30.08 1.25
C PRO A 412 -0.72 28.84 1.91
N LEU A 413 -1.98 28.96 2.36
CA LEU A 413 -2.77 27.86 2.91
C LEU A 413 -3.16 26.84 1.84
N GLU A 414 -3.52 25.63 2.26
CA GLU A 414 -4.14 24.59 1.43
C GLU A 414 -3.33 24.26 0.17
N THR A 415 -2.01 24.27 0.29
CA THR A 415 -1.12 23.86 -0.82
C THR A 415 -0.73 22.40 -0.70
N PRO A 416 -0.50 21.69 -1.83
CA PRO A 416 -0.05 20.31 -1.85
C PRO A 416 1.08 20.03 -0.86
N ASN A 417 0.88 19.03 -0.01
CA ASN A 417 1.84 18.63 1.00
C ASN A 417 2.93 17.71 0.42
N PHE A 418 4.02 17.52 1.17
CA PHE A 418 5.09 16.57 0.85
C PHE A 418 5.37 15.76 2.10
N TRP A 419 4.64 14.65 2.23
CA TRP A 419 4.75 13.76 3.37
C TRP A 419 5.49 12.46 3.05
N GLY A 420 5.97 12.28 1.82
CA GLY A 420 6.84 11.17 1.40
C GLY A 420 8.33 11.41 1.73
N THR A 421 9.22 10.65 1.10
CA THR A 421 10.68 10.86 1.19
C THR A 421 11.23 11.27 -0.19
N ALA A 422 12.19 12.19 -0.23
CA ALA A 422 12.78 12.68 -1.48
C ALA A 422 13.95 11.79 -1.95
N ALA A 423 14.34 11.94 -3.22
CA ALA A 423 15.55 11.38 -3.80
C ALA A 423 16.48 12.50 -4.29
N TYR A 424 17.77 12.22 -4.43
CA TYR A 424 18.77 13.19 -4.87
C TYR A 424 19.83 12.55 -5.76
N ASP A 425 20.07 13.18 -6.92
CA ASP A 425 21.15 12.86 -7.85
C ASP A 425 22.36 13.81 -7.63
N PRO A 426 23.45 13.32 -7.00
CA PRO A 426 24.65 14.14 -6.80
C PRO A 426 25.34 14.57 -8.10
N LYS A 427 25.15 13.85 -9.22
CA LYS A 427 25.74 14.21 -10.52
C LYS A 427 25.07 15.44 -11.13
N LEU A 428 23.79 15.64 -10.83
CA LEU A 428 22.99 16.74 -11.38
C LEU A 428 22.77 17.88 -10.37
N GLY A 429 23.01 17.63 -9.07
CA GLY A 429 22.68 18.57 -8.00
C GLY A 429 21.17 18.69 -7.77
N LEU A 430 20.37 17.74 -8.27
CA LEU A 430 18.90 17.81 -8.26
C LEU A 430 18.31 16.89 -7.21
N ALA A 431 17.40 17.45 -6.42
CA ALA A 431 16.51 16.71 -5.54
C ALA A 431 15.12 16.60 -6.16
N TYR A 432 14.44 15.49 -5.89
CA TYR A 432 13.14 15.13 -6.44
C TYR A 432 12.21 14.78 -5.29
N PHE A 433 11.08 15.48 -5.20
CA PHE A 433 10.09 15.23 -4.18
C PHE A 433 8.70 15.16 -4.80
N PRO A 434 7.89 14.19 -4.38
CA PRO A 434 6.52 14.10 -4.84
C PRO A 434 5.58 14.92 -3.95
N THR A 435 4.44 15.32 -4.49
CA THR A 435 3.42 16.12 -3.79
C THR A 435 2.10 15.37 -3.66
N GLY A 436 1.36 15.70 -2.60
CA GLY A 436 -0.03 15.28 -2.40
C GLY A 436 -1.03 16.26 -3.03
N ASN A 437 -2.15 16.49 -2.35
CA ASN A 437 -3.24 17.34 -2.82
C ASN A 437 -3.43 18.61 -2.00
N GLN A 438 -4.10 19.60 -2.61
CA GLN A 438 -4.79 20.64 -1.86
C GLN A 438 -5.94 20.02 -1.07
N THR A 439 -5.98 20.34 0.22
CA THR A 439 -7.04 19.93 1.14
C THR A 439 -8.31 20.79 0.97
N PRO A 440 -9.51 20.22 1.08
CA PRO A 440 -9.79 18.79 1.19
C PRO A 440 -9.75 18.07 -0.17
N ASP A 441 -9.41 16.79 -0.19
CA ASP A 441 -9.09 16.09 -1.46
C ASP A 441 -10.30 15.87 -2.37
N PHE A 442 -11.46 15.51 -1.83
CA PHE A 442 -12.62 15.12 -2.65
C PHE A 442 -13.33 16.31 -3.30
N TRP A 443 -13.42 17.45 -2.60
CA TRP A 443 -14.06 18.64 -3.15
C TRP A 443 -13.05 19.53 -3.88
N THR A 444 -13.14 19.56 -5.20
CA THR A 444 -12.21 20.30 -6.06
C THR A 444 -12.64 21.72 -6.40
N GLY A 445 -13.81 22.17 -5.91
CA GLY A 445 -14.42 23.43 -6.35
C GLY A 445 -13.61 24.68 -5.97
N ASP A 446 -12.98 24.64 -4.81
CA ASP A 446 -12.23 25.77 -4.24
C ASP A 446 -10.71 25.68 -4.49
N ARG A 447 -10.29 24.77 -5.37
CA ARG A 447 -8.86 24.57 -5.67
C ARG A 447 -8.23 25.79 -6.31
N HIS A 448 -7.08 26.17 -5.78
CA HIS A 448 -6.31 27.27 -6.32
C HIS A 448 -5.66 26.88 -7.66
N PRO A 449 -5.55 27.80 -8.64
CA PRO A 449 -4.87 27.51 -9.91
C PRO A 449 -3.42 27.04 -9.73
N TYR A 450 -2.72 27.60 -8.74
CA TYR A 450 -1.36 27.16 -8.41
C TYR A 450 -1.33 25.76 -7.79
N SER A 451 -2.31 25.39 -6.97
CA SER A 451 -2.38 24.03 -6.42
C SER A 451 -2.64 23.02 -7.52
N ASN A 452 -3.60 23.28 -8.42
CA ASN A 452 -3.87 22.39 -9.56
C ASN A 452 -2.66 22.08 -10.44
N GLU A 453 -1.65 22.97 -10.48
CA GLU A 453 -0.40 22.72 -11.22
C GLU A 453 0.55 21.76 -10.50
N TYR A 454 0.48 21.69 -9.17
CA TYR A 454 1.39 20.90 -8.33
C TYR A 454 0.69 19.80 -7.51
N ASN A 455 -0.62 19.60 -7.61
CA ASN A 455 -1.29 18.42 -7.06
C ASN A 455 -0.75 17.16 -7.75
N ASP A 456 -0.49 16.10 -6.98
CA ASP A 456 -0.07 14.78 -7.46
C ASP A 456 1.10 14.84 -8.46
N ALA A 457 2.08 15.68 -8.18
CA ALA A 457 3.19 15.94 -9.06
C ALA A 457 4.49 15.36 -8.51
N ILE A 458 5.48 15.22 -9.40
CA ILE A 458 6.88 15.05 -9.03
C ILE A 458 7.62 16.33 -9.41
N VAL A 459 8.26 16.96 -8.44
CA VAL A 459 8.94 18.25 -8.58
C VAL A 459 10.44 18.05 -8.45
N ALA A 460 11.21 18.63 -9.38
CA ALA A 460 12.67 18.63 -9.35
C ALA A 460 13.20 20.02 -9.01
N VAL A 461 14.04 20.11 -7.98
CA VAL A 461 14.69 21.34 -7.53
C VAL A 461 16.19 21.18 -7.48
N ASP A 462 16.92 22.28 -7.69
CA ASP A 462 18.33 22.35 -7.30
C ASP A 462 18.43 22.27 -5.77
N LEU A 463 19.17 21.30 -5.24
CA LEU A 463 19.16 21.01 -3.79
C LEU A 463 19.68 22.17 -2.94
N LYS A 464 20.63 22.97 -3.46
CA LYS A 464 21.26 24.06 -2.68
C LYS A 464 20.44 25.34 -2.67
N THR A 465 19.59 25.55 -3.68
CA THR A 465 18.85 26.81 -3.86
C THR A 465 17.33 26.65 -3.79
N GLY A 466 16.81 25.41 -3.87
CA GLY A 466 15.38 25.14 -3.94
C GLY A 466 14.73 25.56 -5.26
N LYS A 467 15.53 26.05 -6.22
CA LYS A 467 15.00 26.53 -7.49
C LYS A 467 14.49 25.36 -8.31
N GLU A 468 13.22 25.43 -8.69
CA GLU A 468 12.60 24.44 -9.53
C GLU A 468 13.26 24.37 -10.92
N ARG A 469 13.39 23.14 -11.42
CA ARG A 469 13.92 22.84 -12.75
C ARG A 469 12.83 22.35 -13.70
N TRP A 470 11.95 21.51 -13.18
CA TRP A 470 10.79 20.97 -13.88
C TRP A 470 9.86 20.32 -12.86
N HIS A 471 8.61 20.14 -13.23
CA HIS A 471 7.68 19.25 -12.55
C HIS A 471 6.91 18.41 -13.58
N PHE A 472 6.31 17.31 -13.13
CA PHE A 472 5.43 16.47 -13.95
C PHE A 472 4.19 16.06 -13.14
N ARG A 473 3.02 16.34 -13.70
CA ARG A 473 1.72 16.02 -13.08
C ARG A 473 1.33 14.57 -13.38
N THR A 474 1.16 13.77 -12.34
CA THR A 474 0.69 12.39 -12.47
C THR A 474 -0.84 12.28 -12.46
N ALA A 475 -1.53 13.35 -12.06
CA ALA A 475 -2.95 13.58 -12.31
C ALA A 475 -3.14 15.06 -12.68
N ASN A 476 -4.05 15.34 -13.62
CA ASN A 476 -4.38 16.71 -13.97
C ASN A 476 -5.29 17.32 -12.89
N ILE A 477 -6.41 16.69 -12.58
CA ILE A 477 -7.23 17.07 -11.42
C ILE A 477 -7.61 15.79 -10.69
N ASP A 478 -6.95 15.52 -9.56
CA ASP A 478 -7.35 14.45 -8.66
C ASP A 478 -8.64 14.81 -7.90
N GLN A 479 -9.40 13.80 -7.50
CA GLN A 479 -10.63 13.90 -6.72
C GLN A 479 -10.68 12.85 -5.59
N PHE A 480 -9.63 12.05 -5.38
CA PHE A 480 -9.71 10.82 -4.58
C PHE A 480 -8.49 10.56 -3.70
N ASP A 481 -7.71 11.56 -3.31
CA ASP A 481 -6.50 11.35 -2.47
C ASP A 481 -5.50 10.41 -3.18
N TYR A 482 -5.18 10.74 -4.43
CA TYR A 482 -4.20 10.00 -5.24
C TYR A 482 -2.76 10.51 -5.09
N ASP A 483 -2.46 11.07 -3.92
CA ASP A 483 -1.15 11.55 -3.50
C ASP A 483 0.01 10.71 -4.05
N VAL A 484 1.00 11.41 -4.62
CA VAL A 484 2.26 10.79 -4.99
C VAL A 484 3.11 10.72 -3.71
N SER A 485 3.12 9.56 -3.06
CA SER A 485 3.68 9.41 -1.70
C SER A 485 4.99 8.61 -1.66
N SER A 486 5.29 7.84 -2.71
CA SER A 486 6.47 6.99 -2.76
C SER A 486 7.76 7.77 -3.02
N GLN A 487 8.86 7.36 -2.40
CA GLN A 487 10.17 7.90 -2.74
C GLN A 487 10.48 7.60 -4.21
N PRO A 488 10.91 8.61 -4.99
CA PRO A 488 11.31 8.38 -6.37
C PRO A 488 12.56 7.50 -6.44
N ILE A 489 12.63 6.63 -7.47
CA ILE A 489 13.79 5.77 -7.70
C ILE A 489 14.60 6.32 -8.87
N LEU A 490 15.88 6.62 -8.63
CA LEU A 490 16.79 7.13 -9.65
C LEU A 490 17.59 5.97 -10.25
N TYR A 491 17.56 5.86 -11.57
CA TYR A 491 18.20 4.77 -12.28
C TYR A 491 18.79 5.23 -13.62
N ASP A 492 19.92 4.64 -13.99
CA ASP A 492 20.53 4.87 -15.29
C ASP A 492 20.05 3.72 -16.22
N LEU A 493 18.92 3.94 -16.89
CA LEU A 493 18.21 2.93 -17.70
C LEU A 493 18.97 2.62 -18.99
N PRO A 494 19.42 1.37 -19.22
CA PRO A 494 20.08 1.02 -20.47
C PRO A 494 19.12 1.04 -21.65
N GLY A 495 19.56 1.67 -22.74
CA GLY A 495 18.87 1.73 -24.02
C GLY A 495 19.49 0.80 -25.08
N LYS A 496 19.11 1.01 -26.35
CA LYS A 496 19.71 0.32 -27.50
C LYS A 496 21.14 0.83 -27.71
N GLU A 497 22.01 -0.04 -28.24
CA GLU A 497 23.37 0.31 -28.68
C GLU A 497 24.28 0.92 -27.59
N GLY A 498 24.05 0.56 -26.32
CA GLY A 498 24.90 0.98 -25.19
C GLY A 498 24.66 2.40 -24.68
N GLN A 499 23.67 3.12 -25.23
CA GLN A 499 23.23 4.39 -24.65
C GLN A 499 22.54 4.14 -23.31
N THR A 500 22.67 5.08 -22.38
CA THR A 500 22.01 5.02 -21.07
C THR A 500 21.26 6.31 -20.82
N THR A 501 20.00 6.18 -20.40
CA THR A 501 19.13 7.32 -20.11
C THR A 501 19.00 7.48 -18.60
N PRO A 502 19.35 8.65 -18.03
CA PRO A 502 19.15 8.90 -16.62
C PRO A 502 17.65 9.09 -16.34
N VAL A 503 17.01 8.10 -15.72
CA VAL A 503 15.58 8.11 -15.41
C VAL A 503 15.30 8.31 -13.93
N ILE A 504 14.10 8.82 -13.67
CA ILE A 504 13.39 8.80 -12.41
C ILE A 504 12.14 7.94 -12.61
N ILE A 505 11.91 7.03 -11.67
CA ILE A 505 10.74 6.15 -11.64
C ILE A 505 9.87 6.62 -10.48
N GLN A 506 8.67 7.08 -10.80
CA GLN A 506 7.68 7.53 -9.83
C GLN A 506 6.52 6.56 -9.77
N LEU A 507 6.26 6.01 -8.58
CA LEU A 507 5.12 5.14 -8.31
C LEU A 507 3.98 5.96 -7.70
N THR A 508 2.74 5.69 -8.10
CA THR A 508 1.57 6.46 -7.66
C THR A 508 0.53 5.59 -6.97
N LYS A 509 -0.31 6.20 -6.13
CA LYS A 509 -1.50 5.57 -5.56
C LYS A 509 -2.47 5.06 -6.64
N ARG A 510 -2.37 5.53 -7.88
CA ARG A 510 -3.18 5.01 -9.00
C ARG A 510 -2.67 3.68 -9.56
N GLY A 511 -1.59 3.09 -9.02
CA GLY A 511 -0.98 1.87 -9.58
C GLY A 511 -0.22 2.12 -10.88
N GLU A 512 0.03 3.38 -11.23
CA GLU A 512 0.78 3.78 -12.42
C GLU A 512 2.28 3.93 -12.10
N VAL A 513 3.14 3.54 -13.04
CA VAL A 513 4.60 3.69 -12.94
C VAL A 513 5.08 4.67 -13.99
N PHE A 514 5.37 5.92 -13.61
CA PHE A 514 5.89 6.92 -14.53
C PHE A 514 7.42 6.84 -14.60
N VAL A 515 7.98 6.66 -15.79
CA VAL A 515 9.43 6.65 -16.02
C VAL A 515 9.79 7.85 -16.88
N LEU A 516 10.46 8.83 -16.27
CA LEU A 516 10.77 10.12 -16.85
C LEU A 516 12.29 10.32 -16.95
N ASP A 517 12.76 11.12 -17.89
CA ASP A 517 14.16 11.59 -17.90
C ASP A 517 14.35 12.57 -16.75
N ARG A 518 15.17 12.20 -15.76
CA ARG A 518 15.27 12.95 -14.51
C ARG A 518 15.93 14.33 -14.66
N ARG A 519 16.51 14.64 -15.83
CA ARG A 519 17.05 15.96 -16.14
C ARG A 519 15.97 16.94 -16.59
N THR A 520 14.87 16.42 -17.16
CA THR A 520 13.88 17.24 -17.89
C THR A 520 12.42 16.98 -17.52
N GLY A 521 12.10 15.89 -16.82
CA GLY A 521 10.73 15.48 -16.51
C GLY A 521 9.96 14.88 -17.68
N LYS A 522 10.59 14.75 -18.86
CA LYS A 522 9.92 14.21 -20.06
C LYS A 522 9.77 12.69 -19.96
N PRO A 523 8.61 12.13 -20.34
CA PRO A 523 8.42 10.67 -20.33
C PRO A 523 9.42 9.94 -21.23
N VAL A 524 10.08 8.92 -20.68
CA VAL A 524 10.92 7.96 -21.41
C VAL A 524 10.09 6.74 -21.80
N ILE A 525 9.19 6.32 -20.92
CA ILE A 525 8.12 5.36 -21.23
C ILE A 525 6.85 6.15 -21.62
N PRO A 526 6.08 5.70 -22.64
CA PRO A 526 4.93 6.45 -23.11
C PRO A 526 3.90 6.76 -22.02
N VAL A 527 3.37 7.98 -22.07
CA VAL A 527 2.24 8.43 -21.26
C VAL A 527 1.11 8.81 -22.21
N GLU A 528 -0.07 8.22 -22.00
CA GLU A 528 -1.28 8.49 -22.78
C GLU A 528 -2.22 9.39 -21.97
N TYR A 529 -2.76 10.44 -22.59
CA TYR A 529 -3.78 11.28 -21.99
C TYR A 529 -5.16 10.77 -22.40
N ARG A 530 -5.84 10.06 -21.48
CA ARG A 530 -7.14 9.45 -21.76
C ARG A 530 -8.27 10.33 -21.26
N LYS A 531 -9.37 10.35 -22.00
CA LYS A 531 -10.61 10.99 -21.54
C LYS A 531 -11.17 10.27 -20.33
N VAL A 532 -11.70 11.03 -19.39
CA VAL A 532 -12.36 10.52 -18.19
C VAL A 532 -13.73 11.18 -18.02
N ALA A 533 -14.52 10.70 -17.06
CA ALA A 533 -15.81 11.30 -16.73
C ALA A 533 -15.67 12.73 -16.19
N THR A 534 -16.57 13.63 -16.60
CA THR A 534 -16.50 15.08 -16.33
C THR A 534 -17.80 15.69 -15.78
N ASP A 535 -18.83 14.87 -15.60
CA ASP A 535 -20.13 15.22 -14.99
C ASP A 535 -20.05 15.20 -13.45
N ALA A 536 -19.17 16.04 -12.90
CA ALA A 536 -19.04 16.25 -11.47
C ALA A 536 -20.17 17.10 -10.88
N MET A 537 -20.21 17.21 -9.55
CA MET A 537 -21.15 18.09 -8.86
C MET A 537 -20.98 19.55 -9.30
N PRO A 538 -22.06 20.35 -9.38
CA PRO A 538 -21.97 21.76 -9.73
C PRO A 538 -20.97 22.51 -8.85
N GLY A 539 -20.05 23.25 -9.47
CA GLY A 539 -18.99 24.00 -8.79
C GLY A 539 -17.66 23.25 -8.66
N MET A 540 -17.63 21.94 -8.86
CA MET A 540 -16.36 21.19 -8.88
C MET A 540 -15.55 21.48 -10.15
N GLN A 541 -14.23 21.47 -9.99
CA GLN A 541 -13.27 21.50 -11.08
C GLN A 541 -12.92 20.06 -11.50
N VAL A 542 -12.91 19.75 -12.79
CA VAL A 542 -12.51 18.44 -13.33
C VAL A 542 -11.74 18.59 -14.63
N ALA A 543 -10.83 17.66 -14.90
CA ALA A 543 -10.04 17.64 -16.14
C ALA A 543 -10.70 16.74 -17.19
N GLU A 544 -10.69 17.15 -18.46
CA GLU A 544 -11.21 16.32 -19.56
C GLU A 544 -10.36 15.05 -19.76
N THR A 545 -9.05 15.16 -19.53
CA THR A 545 -8.12 14.04 -19.68
C THR A 545 -7.23 13.89 -18.46
N GLN A 546 -6.70 12.68 -18.28
CA GLN A 546 -5.75 12.33 -17.22
C GLN A 546 -4.58 11.54 -17.84
N PRO A 547 -3.34 11.70 -17.32
CA PRO A 547 -2.20 10.92 -17.79
C PRO A 547 -2.25 9.48 -17.26
N PHE A 548 -1.94 8.52 -18.13
CA PHE A 548 -1.81 7.08 -17.84
C PHE A 548 -0.48 6.58 -18.38
N SER A 549 0.28 5.84 -17.58
CA SER A 549 1.53 5.25 -18.01
C SER A 549 1.28 3.98 -18.82
N ALA A 550 2.22 3.64 -19.71
CA ALA A 550 2.23 2.33 -20.35
C ALA A 550 2.52 1.18 -19.38
N ILE A 551 3.05 1.47 -18.18
CA ILE A 551 3.26 0.51 -17.11
C ILE A 551 2.33 0.82 -15.95
N SER A 552 1.49 -0.15 -15.60
CA SER A 552 0.63 -0.09 -14.42
C SER A 552 0.37 -1.46 -13.82
N VAL A 553 -0.01 -1.48 -12.55
CA VAL A 553 -0.29 -2.69 -11.76
C VAL A 553 -1.61 -2.50 -11.04
N GLY A 554 -2.50 -3.49 -11.13
CA GLY A 554 -3.79 -3.48 -10.41
C GLY A 554 -4.81 -2.45 -10.91
N THR A 555 -4.62 -1.87 -12.10
CA THR A 555 -5.43 -0.76 -12.64
C THR A 555 -6.60 -1.19 -13.52
N THR A 556 -6.79 -2.49 -13.74
CA THR A 556 -7.88 -3.02 -14.58
C THR A 556 -9.23 -2.61 -14.01
N GLN A 557 -10.06 -1.96 -14.84
CA GLN A 557 -11.41 -1.57 -14.44
C GLN A 557 -12.23 -2.81 -14.06
N LEU A 558 -12.85 -2.76 -12.88
CA LEU A 558 -13.68 -3.85 -12.38
C LEU A 558 -14.97 -3.98 -13.20
N LYS A 559 -15.36 -5.21 -13.49
CA LYS A 559 -16.65 -5.57 -14.09
C LYS A 559 -17.49 -6.38 -13.11
N GLU A 560 -18.78 -6.52 -13.41
CA GLU A 560 -19.70 -7.32 -12.58
C GLU A 560 -19.20 -8.75 -12.37
N SER A 561 -18.54 -9.36 -13.35
CA SER A 561 -18.00 -10.71 -13.19
C SER A 561 -16.78 -10.80 -12.28
N ASP A 562 -16.07 -9.70 -12.00
CA ASP A 562 -15.01 -9.68 -10.98
C ASP A 562 -15.58 -9.64 -9.55
N MET A 563 -16.90 -9.43 -9.40
CA MET A 563 -17.52 -9.44 -8.09
C MET A 563 -17.41 -10.82 -7.44
N TRP A 564 -17.04 -10.80 -6.17
CA TRP A 564 -16.65 -11.95 -5.40
C TRP A 564 -17.31 -11.93 -4.02
N GLY A 565 -17.03 -12.97 -3.26
CA GLY A 565 -17.45 -13.18 -1.89
C GLY A 565 -17.15 -14.61 -1.49
N ALA A 566 -17.19 -14.91 -0.19
CA ALA A 566 -16.91 -16.26 0.31
C ALA A 566 -17.98 -17.29 -0.14
N SER A 567 -19.16 -16.84 -0.56
CA SER A 567 -20.27 -17.67 -1.01
C SER A 567 -21.01 -17.08 -2.23
N ILE A 568 -21.88 -17.88 -2.86
CA ILE A 568 -22.77 -17.42 -3.93
C ILE A 568 -23.73 -16.29 -3.46
N PHE A 569 -24.05 -16.24 -2.17
CA PHE A 569 -24.92 -15.20 -1.60
C PHE A 569 -24.18 -13.89 -1.38
N ASP A 570 -22.95 -13.95 -0.89
CA ASP A 570 -22.06 -12.77 -0.82
C ASP A 570 -21.82 -12.21 -2.23
N GLN A 571 -21.52 -13.11 -3.18
CA GLN A 571 -21.30 -12.70 -4.56
C GLN A 571 -22.54 -12.02 -5.16
N LEU A 572 -23.75 -12.55 -4.90
CA LEU A 572 -25.00 -11.92 -5.32
C LEU A 572 -25.15 -10.52 -4.72
N TYR A 573 -24.92 -10.38 -3.42
CA TYR A 573 -24.96 -9.09 -2.73
C TYR A 573 -23.97 -8.10 -3.36
N CYS A 574 -22.72 -8.52 -3.55
CA CYS A 574 -21.66 -7.69 -4.10
C CYS A 574 -21.95 -7.26 -5.54
N ARG A 575 -22.54 -8.15 -6.36
CA ARG A 575 -23.02 -7.78 -7.70
C ARG A 575 -24.14 -6.75 -7.66
N ILE A 576 -25.11 -6.92 -6.75
CA ILE A 576 -26.20 -5.95 -6.58
C ILE A 576 -25.61 -4.60 -6.21
N GLN A 577 -24.72 -4.54 -5.22
CA GLN A 577 -24.06 -3.30 -4.80
C GLN A 577 -23.28 -2.66 -5.95
N PHE A 578 -22.49 -3.45 -6.69
CA PHE A 578 -21.74 -2.97 -7.85
C PHE A 578 -22.65 -2.34 -8.91
N LYS A 579 -23.79 -2.96 -9.22
CA LYS A 579 -24.74 -2.44 -10.22
C LYS A 579 -25.55 -1.25 -9.74
N GLN A 580 -25.63 -1.03 -8.43
CA GLN A 580 -26.20 0.18 -7.84
C GLN A 580 -25.22 1.35 -7.80
N MET A 581 -23.92 1.11 -7.98
CA MET A 581 -22.89 2.14 -7.97
C MET A 581 -22.55 2.63 -9.37
N ARG A 582 -22.07 3.88 -9.43
CA ARG A 582 -21.44 4.44 -10.62
C ARG A 582 -20.00 3.96 -10.71
N SER A 583 -19.54 3.51 -11.89
CA SER A 583 -18.16 3.06 -12.12
C SER A 583 -17.77 3.18 -13.59
N GLU A 584 -17.25 4.34 -13.98
CA GLU A 584 -16.84 4.67 -15.35
C GLU A 584 -15.31 4.70 -15.52
N GLY A 585 -14.57 4.38 -14.46
CA GLY A 585 -13.11 4.39 -14.42
C GLY A 585 -12.56 5.07 -13.15
N PRO A 586 -11.23 5.20 -13.04
CA PRO A 586 -10.56 5.69 -11.82
C PRO A 586 -10.84 7.16 -11.47
N PHE A 587 -11.44 7.91 -12.39
CA PHE A 587 -11.83 9.31 -12.20
C PHE A 587 -13.34 9.54 -12.33
N THR A 588 -14.16 8.56 -11.92
CA THR A 588 -15.62 8.72 -11.89
C THR A 588 -16.00 9.69 -10.77
N PRO A 589 -16.53 10.91 -11.04
CA PRO A 589 -16.81 11.88 -9.99
C PRO A 589 -17.84 11.38 -8.98
N LEU A 590 -17.67 11.78 -7.71
CA LEU A 590 -18.66 11.52 -6.67
C LEU A 590 -19.97 12.28 -6.94
N SER A 591 -21.07 11.72 -6.44
CA SER A 591 -22.41 12.31 -6.51
C SER A 591 -23.06 12.32 -5.14
N ASP A 592 -24.03 13.21 -4.93
CA ASP A 592 -24.93 13.22 -3.78
C ASP A 592 -26.10 12.21 -3.93
N LYS A 593 -26.37 11.74 -5.15
CA LYS A 593 -27.54 10.88 -5.46
C LYS A 593 -27.20 9.40 -5.50
N GLN A 594 -25.99 9.05 -5.90
CA GLN A 594 -25.57 7.68 -6.12
C GLN A 594 -24.15 7.47 -5.62
N ARG A 595 -23.91 6.33 -4.97
CA ARG A 595 -22.56 5.90 -4.58
C ARG A 595 -21.70 5.68 -5.82
N THR A 596 -20.43 6.05 -5.71
CA THR A 596 -19.44 5.88 -6.76
C THR A 596 -18.37 4.92 -6.29
N LEU A 597 -18.02 3.95 -7.13
CA LEU A 597 -16.90 3.05 -6.91
C LEU A 597 -15.59 3.77 -7.23
N ILE A 598 -14.69 3.81 -6.25
CA ILE A 598 -13.34 4.36 -6.34
C ILE A 598 -12.40 3.16 -6.47
N TYR A 599 -11.84 2.98 -7.67
CA TYR A 599 -10.87 1.92 -7.97
C TYR A 599 -9.86 2.39 -9.03
N PRO A 600 -8.54 2.38 -8.75
CA PRO A 600 -7.89 2.06 -7.46
C PRO A 600 -8.43 2.90 -6.29
N GLY A 601 -8.43 2.36 -5.07
CA GLY A 601 -8.92 3.09 -3.89
C GLY A 601 -7.98 4.23 -3.47
N TYR A 602 -8.41 5.08 -2.52
CA TYR A 602 -7.60 6.19 -1.96
C TYR A 602 -6.46 5.74 -1.04
N TYR A 603 -6.50 4.49 -0.56
CA TYR A 603 -5.30 3.86 0.00
C TYR A 603 -4.21 3.63 -1.05
N GLY A 604 -4.61 3.59 -2.33
CA GLY A 604 -3.76 3.54 -3.50
C GLY A 604 -3.05 2.22 -3.73
N GLY A 605 -2.61 1.95 -4.97
CA GLY A 605 -1.71 0.86 -5.32
C GLY A 605 -0.35 1.00 -4.64
N PHE A 606 0.50 1.88 -5.17
CA PHE A 606 1.82 2.16 -4.60
C PHE A 606 1.74 3.33 -3.62
N ASN A 607 1.79 3.03 -2.32
CA ASN A 607 1.78 4.03 -1.25
C ASN A 607 3.22 4.42 -0.84
N TRP A 608 3.39 5.08 0.31
CA TRP A 608 4.65 5.65 0.81
C TRP A 608 5.85 4.70 0.84
N GLY A 609 5.62 3.40 0.98
CA GLY A 609 6.68 2.38 1.01
C GLY A 609 7.46 2.26 -0.31
N GLY A 610 6.83 2.63 -1.42
CA GLY A 610 7.43 2.62 -2.74
C GLY A 610 7.83 1.23 -3.24
N GLY A 611 8.87 1.18 -4.06
CA GLY A 611 9.41 -0.04 -4.67
C GLY A 611 10.91 -0.13 -4.50
N ALA A 612 11.49 -1.21 -5.01
CA ALA A 612 12.92 -1.44 -5.03
C ALA A 612 13.36 -1.88 -6.42
N LEU A 613 14.61 -1.59 -6.77
CA LEU A 613 15.15 -1.91 -8.08
C LEU A 613 16.27 -2.92 -7.95
N ASP A 614 16.18 -4.04 -8.65
CA ASP A 614 17.33 -4.90 -8.86
C ASP A 614 18.27 -4.24 -9.87
N MET A 615 19.28 -3.54 -9.35
CA MET A 615 20.25 -2.79 -10.16
C MET A 615 21.04 -3.69 -11.11
N SER A 616 21.20 -4.98 -10.78
CA SER A 616 21.94 -5.89 -11.63
C SER A 616 21.16 -6.29 -12.89
N THR A 617 19.83 -6.26 -12.83
CA THR A 617 18.95 -6.75 -13.91
C THR A 617 18.02 -5.68 -14.51
N GLY A 618 17.90 -4.51 -13.87
CA GLY A 618 16.92 -3.48 -14.26
C GLY A 618 15.47 -3.90 -13.97
N THR A 619 15.27 -4.80 -13.02
CA THR A 619 13.94 -5.28 -12.63
C THR A 619 13.39 -4.44 -11.49
N LEU A 620 12.31 -3.71 -11.74
CA LEU A 620 11.56 -3.00 -10.72
C LEU A 620 10.67 -4.00 -9.96
N ILE A 621 10.77 -4.03 -8.63
CA ILE A 621 9.97 -4.87 -7.75
C ILE A 621 9.11 -3.97 -6.86
N VAL A 622 7.79 -4.17 -6.92
CA VAL A 622 6.80 -3.33 -6.26
C VAL A 622 5.74 -4.17 -5.56
N ASN A 623 5.25 -3.68 -4.43
CA ASN A 623 4.02 -4.19 -3.81
C ASN A 623 2.88 -3.20 -4.03
N ASP A 624 1.65 -3.69 -4.20
CA ASP A 624 0.47 -2.87 -4.44
C ASP A 624 -0.70 -3.24 -3.53
N ILE A 625 -1.51 -2.26 -3.14
CA ILE A 625 -2.78 -2.47 -2.43
C ILE A 625 -3.91 -2.42 -3.45
N ARG A 626 -4.78 -3.44 -3.40
CA ARG A 626 -6.01 -3.50 -4.19
C ARG A 626 -7.17 -3.55 -3.24
N MET A 627 -7.65 -2.38 -2.84
CA MET A 627 -8.83 -2.23 -2.02
C MET A 627 -9.79 -1.26 -2.69
N ALA A 628 -10.82 -1.80 -3.35
CA ALA A 628 -11.89 -0.98 -3.89
C ALA A 628 -12.66 -0.32 -2.74
N GLN A 629 -13.00 0.95 -2.93
CA GLN A 629 -13.74 1.76 -1.97
C GLN A 629 -14.94 2.40 -2.66
N TRP A 630 -15.91 2.86 -1.89
CA TRP A 630 -17.01 3.65 -2.41
C TRP A 630 -17.07 5.00 -1.71
N GLY A 631 -17.61 6.01 -2.39
CA GLY A 631 -17.82 7.34 -1.86
C GLY A 631 -19.15 7.95 -2.33
N GLN A 632 -19.72 8.84 -1.52
CA GLN A 632 -20.90 9.63 -1.84
C GLN A 632 -20.83 10.98 -1.11
N PHE A 633 -21.17 12.07 -1.79
CA PHE A 633 -21.34 13.35 -1.13
C PHE A 633 -22.59 13.33 -0.23
N ILE A 634 -22.48 13.90 0.95
CA ILE A 634 -23.55 13.95 1.94
C ILE A 634 -23.58 15.33 2.59
N LYS A 635 -24.78 15.84 2.90
CA LYS A 635 -24.91 17.07 3.67
C LYS A 635 -24.51 16.82 5.12
N ARG A 636 -23.90 17.80 5.78
CA ARG A 636 -23.48 17.68 7.19
C ARG A 636 -24.65 17.35 8.12
N GLU A 637 -25.80 17.99 7.91
CA GLU A 637 -27.03 17.68 8.66
C GLU A 637 -27.47 16.21 8.54
N ASP A 638 -27.26 15.58 7.38
CA ASP A 638 -27.55 14.17 7.16
C ASP A 638 -26.53 13.26 7.85
N ALA A 639 -25.25 13.65 7.82
CA ALA A 639 -24.20 12.95 8.54
C ALA A 639 -24.44 12.98 10.05
N ASP A 640 -24.82 14.14 10.59
CA ASP A 640 -25.18 14.33 12.00
C ASP A 640 -26.39 13.48 12.40
N ARG A 641 -27.47 13.52 11.61
CA ARG A 641 -28.66 12.69 11.82
C ARG A 641 -28.33 11.19 11.88
N ARG A 642 -27.33 10.76 11.12
CA ARG A 642 -26.87 9.36 11.06
C ARG A 642 -25.80 9.02 12.09
N GLY A 643 -25.32 10.01 12.85
CA GLY A 643 -24.30 9.84 13.88
C GLY A 643 -22.90 9.54 13.33
N LEU A 644 -22.62 9.91 12.07
CA LEU A 644 -21.29 9.73 11.47
C LEU A 644 -20.24 10.56 12.22
N LYS A 645 -19.01 10.05 12.32
CA LYS A 645 -17.90 10.71 13.03
C LYS A 645 -16.83 11.15 12.05
N ALA A 646 -16.53 12.44 12.07
CA ALA A 646 -15.50 13.05 11.23
C ALA A 646 -14.14 12.44 11.56
N THR A 647 -13.46 11.91 10.54
CA THR A 647 -12.13 11.30 10.66
C THR A 647 -11.39 11.38 9.34
N THR A 648 -10.06 11.50 9.37
CA THR A 648 -9.25 11.55 8.14
C THR A 648 -9.17 10.21 7.41
N GLU A 649 -9.37 9.08 8.09
CA GLU A 649 -9.27 7.74 7.50
C GLU A 649 -10.53 6.87 7.60
N GLY A 650 -11.55 7.32 8.35
CA GLY A 650 -12.76 6.55 8.58
C GLY A 650 -13.87 6.83 7.56
N GLU A 651 -15.09 6.49 7.97
CA GLU A 651 -16.25 6.41 7.08
C GLU A 651 -16.86 7.77 6.72
N TYR A 652 -16.41 8.85 7.37
CA TYR A 652 -16.91 10.19 7.12
C TYR A 652 -15.81 11.26 7.12
N SER A 653 -15.70 11.96 6.00
CA SER A 653 -14.88 13.15 5.80
C SER A 653 -15.77 14.38 5.84
N GLU A 654 -15.57 15.27 6.80
CA GLU A 654 -16.47 16.41 7.03
C GLU A 654 -16.26 17.57 6.04
N GLN A 655 -15.02 17.72 5.56
CA GLN A 655 -14.59 18.75 4.61
C GLN A 655 -15.12 20.16 4.94
N LEU A 656 -15.05 20.59 6.20
CA LEU A 656 -15.53 21.88 6.68
C LEU A 656 -15.09 23.03 5.76
N GLY A 657 -16.00 23.99 5.53
CA GLY A 657 -15.81 25.09 4.57
C GLY A 657 -16.27 24.80 3.15
N THR A 658 -16.49 23.53 2.78
CA THR A 658 -17.08 23.17 1.47
C THR A 658 -18.59 22.95 1.56
N PRO A 659 -19.33 22.80 0.45
CA PRO A 659 -20.77 22.50 0.50
C PRO A 659 -21.12 21.07 0.98
N TRP A 660 -20.17 20.14 1.02
CA TRP A 660 -20.44 18.70 1.20
C TRP A 660 -19.43 18.02 2.13
N GLY A 661 -19.90 17.09 2.95
CA GLY A 661 -19.05 16.01 3.48
C GLY A 661 -19.04 14.81 2.52
N VAL A 662 -18.21 13.81 2.79
CA VAL A 662 -18.14 12.55 2.03
C VAL A 662 -18.32 11.38 2.97
N GLU A 663 -19.36 10.59 2.73
CA GLU A 663 -19.50 9.25 3.28
C GLU A 663 -18.74 8.27 2.39
N ARG A 664 -17.92 7.40 2.98
CA ARG A 664 -17.09 6.45 2.24
C ARG A 664 -16.84 5.16 3.01
N GLY A 665 -16.41 4.12 2.31
CA GLY A 665 -16.05 2.87 2.96
C GLY A 665 -15.34 1.88 2.04
N MET A 666 -14.77 0.83 2.62
CA MET A 666 -14.26 -0.31 1.86
C MET A 666 -15.42 -1.06 1.18
N PHE A 667 -15.19 -1.56 -0.02
CA PHE A 667 -16.22 -2.30 -0.76
C PHE A 667 -16.26 -3.77 -0.31
N MET A 668 -17.03 -4.02 0.75
CA MET A 668 -17.10 -5.30 1.46
C MET A 668 -18.54 -5.83 1.50
N SER A 669 -18.69 -7.15 1.62
CA SER A 669 -19.97 -7.79 1.95
C SER A 669 -20.30 -7.63 3.45
N PRO A 670 -21.54 -7.92 3.88
CA PRO A 670 -21.90 -7.91 5.29
C PRO A 670 -21.07 -8.89 6.15
N LEU A 671 -20.43 -9.88 5.53
CA LEU A 671 -19.52 -10.81 6.21
C LEU A 671 -18.11 -10.24 6.41
N GLY A 672 -17.85 -8.99 6.01
CA GLY A 672 -16.52 -8.39 6.10
C GLY A 672 -15.53 -8.97 5.09
N VAL A 673 -16.03 -9.49 3.96
CA VAL A 673 -15.23 -10.04 2.86
C VAL A 673 -15.22 -9.03 1.70
N PRO A 674 -14.08 -8.73 1.05
CA PRO A 674 -14.07 -7.82 -0.10
C PRO A 674 -14.99 -8.30 -1.22
N CYS A 675 -15.71 -7.36 -1.83
CA CYS A 675 -16.73 -7.65 -2.83
C CYS A 675 -16.20 -7.92 -4.25
N PHE A 676 -14.89 -7.94 -4.44
CA PHE A 676 -14.22 -8.19 -5.71
C PHE A 676 -13.15 -9.28 -5.54
N LYS A 677 -12.72 -9.88 -6.65
CA LYS A 677 -11.79 -11.01 -6.62
C LYS A 677 -10.43 -10.67 -5.99
N PRO A 678 -9.80 -11.60 -5.26
CA PRO A 678 -8.40 -11.50 -4.88
C PRO A 678 -7.46 -11.56 -6.11
N PRO A 679 -6.21 -11.07 -6.01
CA PRO A 679 -5.57 -10.61 -4.78
C PRO A 679 -5.95 -9.20 -4.33
N PHE A 680 -5.94 -8.98 -3.01
CA PHE A 680 -6.11 -7.65 -2.38
C PHE A 680 -4.77 -6.93 -2.13
N GLY A 681 -3.66 -7.63 -2.37
CA GLY A 681 -2.33 -7.07 -2.48
C GLY A 681 -1.36 -8.09 -3.06
N SER A 682 -0.38 -7.60 -3.84
CA SER A 682 0.55 -8.45 -4.59
C SER A 682 1.99 -7.94 -4.50
N MET A 683 2.93 -8.77 -4.92
CA MET A 683 4.30 -8.39 -5.28
C MET A 683 4.45 -8.63 -6.77
N THR A 684 5.02 -7.65 -7.48
CA THR A 684 5.14 -7.66 -8.94
C THR A 684 6.56 -7.30 -9.34
N ALA A 685 7.15 -8.07 -10.26
CA ALA A 685 8.40 -7.72 -10.91
C ALA A 685 8.16 -7.27 -12.34
N ILE A 686 8.76 -6.14 -12.71
CA ILE A 686 8.60 -5.48 -14.02
C ILE A 686 9.99 -5.28 -14.61
N ASP A 687 10.19 -5.77 -15.83
CA ASP A 687 11.40 -5.48 -16.60
C ASP A 687 11.29 -4.08 -17.19
N LEU A 688 12.08 -3.12 -16.69
CA LEU A 688 12.00 -1.73 -17.13
C LEU A 688 12.50 -1.50 -18.56
N THR A 689 13.28 -2.43 -19.12
CA THR A 689 13.76 -2.31 -20.52
C THR A 689 12.66 -2.65 -21.52
N THR A 690 11.71 -3.50 -21.13
CA THR A 690 10.59 -3.93 -21.99
C THR A 690 9.24 -3.39 -21.55
N GLY A 691 9.12 -2.93 -20.30
CA GLY A 691 7.88 -2.53 -19.65
C GLY A 691 6.94 -3.69 -19.31
N LYS A 692 7.40 -4.95 -19.41
CA LYS A 692 6.57 -6.14 -19.17
C LYS A 692 6.69 -6.67 -17.75
N THR A 693 5.56 -7.08 -17.19
CA THR A 693 5.52 -7.87 -15.95
C THR A 693 6.15 -9.24 -16.18
N ARG A 694 7.08 -9.62 -15.32
CA ARG A 694 7.79 -10.92 -15.35
C ARG A 694 7.08 -11.97 -14.52
N TRP A 695 6.60 -11.56 -13.35
CA TRP A 695 5.79 -12.37 -12.44
C TRP A 695 4.99 -11.45 -11.52
N GLN A 696 3.90 -11.98 -10.99
CA GLN A 696 3.04 -11.31 -10.03
C GLN A 696 2.38 -12.33 -9.11
N VAL A 697 2.61 -12.18 -7.81
CA VAL A 697 2.17 -13.15 -6.79
C VAL A 697 1.38 -12.46 -5.66
N PRO A 698 0.32 -13.09 -5.12
CA PRO A 698 -0.37 -12.58 -3.94
C PRO A 698 0.56 -12.56 -2.73
N VAL A 699 0.47 -11.52 -1.89
CA VAL A 699 1.28 -11.39 -0.67
C VAL A 699 0.40 -11.37 0.57
N GLY A 700 0.68 -12.27 1.50
CA GLY A 700 -0.04 -12.36 2.77
C GLY A 700 -1.29 -13.22 2.72
N SER A 701 -1.79 -13.52 3.91
CA SER A 701 -2.92 -14.43 4.16
C SER A 701 -3.89 -13.84 5.17
N ILE A 702 -5.06 -14.46 5.29
CA ILE A 702 -6.06 -14.10 6.30
C ILE A 702 -5.73 -14.60 7.71
N GLN A 703 -4.55 -15.22 7.95
CA GLN A 703 -4.25 -15.91 9.21
C GLN A 703 -4.45 -15.01 10.43
N ASP A 704 -3.97 -13.78 10.37
CA ASP A 704 -4.05 -12.79 11.46
C ASP A 704 -4.91 -11.56 11.09
N ALA A 705 -5.54 -11.56 9.91
CA ALA A 705 -6.36 -10.44 9.44
C ALA A 705 -7.75 -10.49 10.11
N PRO A 706 -8.13 -9.53 10.96
CA PRO A 706 -9.41 -9.59 11.66
C PRO A 706 -10.57 -9.43 10.70
N ILE A 707 -11.54 -10.34 10.77
CA ILE A 707 -12.84 -10.23 10.11
C ILE A 707 -13.86 -10.03 11.22
N HIS A 708 -14.53 -8.87 11.25
CA HIS A 708 -15.42 -8.48 12.36
C HIS A 708 -14.78 -8.61 13.74
N GLY A 709 -13.49 -8.26 13.83
CA GLY A 709 -12.71 -8.30 15.08
C GLY A 709 -12.16 -9.67 15.45
N VAL A 710 -12.41 -10.72 14.66
CA VAL A 710 -11.92 -12.09 14.93
C VAL A 710 -10.88 -12.49 13.89
N ALA A 711 -9.68 -12.89 14.34
CA ALA A 711 -8.65 -13.44 13.47
C ALA A 711 -8.98 -14.91 13.10
N PRO A 712 -9.04 -15.28 11.81
CA PRO A 712 -9.36 -16.64 11.38
C PRO A 712 -8.42 -17.73 11.87
N GLY A 713 -7.13 -17.43 12.06
CA GLY A 713 -6.10 -18.41 12.44
C GLY A 713 -5.73 -19.42 11.33
N ILE A 714 -6.26 -19.25 10.12
CA ILE A 714 -6.06 -20.16 8.99
C ILE A 714 -5.30 -19.43 7.87
N ASN A 715 -4.21 -20.04 7.39
CA ASN A 715 -3.36 -19.47 6.34
C ASN A 715 -3.93 -19.74 4.94
N ILE A 716 -4.82 -18.85 4.48
CA ILE A 716 -5.32 -18.80 3.10
C ILE A 716 -4.64 -17.62 2.39
N PRO A 717 -3.77 -17.84 1.39
CA PRO A 717 -2.98 -16.79 0.74
C PRO A 717 -3.79 -16.03 -0.31
N LEU A 718 -4.81 -15.28 0.13
CA LEU A 718 -5.63 -14.44 -0.75
C LEU A 718 -4.88 -13.23 -1.31
N GLY A 719 -3.69 -12.90 -0.79
CA GLY A 719 -3.05 -11.63 -1.06
C GLY A 719 -3.80 -10.53 -0.29
N MET A 720 -3.24 -10.07 0.82
CA MET A 720 -3.85 -9.04 1.66
C MET A 720 -3.25 -7.67 1.34
N PRO A 721 -3.95 -6.56 1.62
CA PRO A 721 -3.40 -5.21 1.47
C PRO A 721 -1.99 -5.10 2.04
N THR A 722 -1.05 -4.66 1.20
CA THR A 722 0.38 -4.56 1.55
C THR A 722 0.77 -3.11 1.84
N MET A 723 1.42 -2.85 2.96
CA MET A 723 1.92 -1.52 3.36
C MET A 723 3.42 -1.59 3.65
N GLY A 724 4.15 -0.49 3.46
CA GLY A 724 5.62 -0.52 3.51
C GLY A 724 6.23 -0.90 2.17
N GLY A 725 7.55 -1.06 2.12
CA GLY A 725 8.32 -1.23 0.88
C GLY A 725 9.22 -2.47 0.88
N PRO A 726 9.60 -2.99 -0.30
CA PRO A 726 10.50 -4.12 -0.41
C PRO A 726 11.98 -3.71 -0.22
N LEU A 727 12.80 -4.71 0.12
CA LEU A 727 14.27 -4.65 0.04
C LEU A 727 14.72 -5.65 -1.03
N VAL A 728 15.57 -5.23 -1.96
CA VAL A 728 16.15 -6.12 -2.98
C VAL A 728 17.64 -6.32 -2.70
N THR A 729 18.09 -7.56 -2.82
CA THR A 729 19.50 -7.91 -2.63
C THR A 729 20.06 -8.60 -3.87
N LYS A 730 21.37 -8.44 -4.09
CA LYS A 730 22.09 -9.11 -5.17
C LYS A 730 22.14 -10.64 -5.03
N GLY A 731 21.87 -11.16 -3.83
CA GLY A 731 21.64 -12.59 -3.59
C GLY A 731 20.42 -13.18 -4.32
N GLY A 732 19.71 -12.39 -5.13
CA GLY A 732 18.54 -12.80 -5.90
C GLY A 732 17.27 -12.83 -5.04
N LEU A 733 17.23 -12.04 -3.97
CA LEU A 733 16.16 -12.07 -2.98
C LEU A 733 15.51 -10.71 -2.78
N THR A 734 14.18 -10.73 -2.66
CA THR A 734 13.36 -9.62 -2.19
C THR A 734 12.83 -9.93 -0.81
N PHE A 735 13.09 -9.07 0.17
CA PHE A 735 12.52 -9.15 1.51
C PHE A 735 11.32 -8.22 1.65
N PHE A 736 10.29 -8.67 2.37
CA PHE A 736 9.10 -7.89 2.66
C PHE A 736 8.42 -8.37 3.94
N HIS A 737 7.85 -7.45 4.73
CA HIS A 737 7.16 -7.79 6.00
C HIS A 737 5.88 -6.99 6.25
N GLY A 738 5.36 -6.39 5.18
CA GLY A 738 4.30 -5.38 5.21
C GLY A 738 2.89 -5.90 4.94
N SER A 739 2.61 -7.17 5.24
CA SER A 739 1.28 -7.78 5.07
C SER A 739 0.52 -7.84 6.40
N LEU A 740 -0.79 -8.11 6.33
CA LEU A 740 -1.65 -8.23 7.52
C LEU A 740 -1.38 -9.48 8.35
N ASP A 741 -0.74 -10.51 7.78
CA ASP A 741 -0.23 -11.63 8.55
C ASP A 741 1.19 -11.38 9.07
N TYR A 742 1.49 -11.88 10.26
CA TYR A 742 2.72 -11.46 10.94
C TYR A 742 3.91 -12.28 10.48
N TYR A 743 4.38 -12.02 9.25
CA TYR A 743 5.56 -12.67 8.69
C TYR A 743 6.48 -11.66 8.00
N VAL A 744 7.78 -11.87 8.17
CA VAL A 744 8.79 -11.42 7.21
C VAL A 744 9.01 -12.54 6.19
N ARG A 745 9.17 -12.19 4.92
CA ARG A 745 9.31 -13.12 3.80
C ARG A 745 10.54 -12.80 2.97
N ALA A 746 11.07 -13.82 2.31
CA ALA A 746 12.05 -13.70 1.23
C ALA A 746 11.49 -14.36 -0.03
N PHE A 747 11.46 -13.60 -1.12
CA PHE A 747 11.03 -14.05 -2.44
C PHE A 747 12.22 -14.14 -3.39
N ASP A 748 12.18 -15.11 -4.30
CA ASP A 748 13.10 -15.15 -5.44
C ASP A 748 12.82 -13.97 -6.40
N ASN A 749 13.82 -13.15 -6.71
CA ASN A 749 13.67 -11.98 -7.60
C ASN A 749 13.23 -12.35 -9.02
N ASN A 750 13.55 -13.55 -9.48
CA ASN A 750 13.29 -13.98 -10.85
C ASN A 750 11.93 -14.67 -11.00
N THR A 751 11.42 -15.28 -9.92
CA THR A 751 10.18 -16.09 -10.01
C THR A 751 9.06 -15.65 -9.07
N GLY A 752 9.32 -14.76 -8.11
CA GLY A 752 8.35 -14.38 -7.08
C GLY A 752 8.02 -15.50 -6.08
N LYS A 753 8.77 -16.60 -6.08
CA LYS A 753 8.51 -17.73 -5.18
C LYS A 753 8.96 -17.39 -3.77
N GLU A 754 8.09 -17.59 -2.78
CA GLU A 754 8.46 -17.51 -1.36
C GLU A 754 9.47 -18.64 -1.05
N LEU A 755 10.72 -18.28 -0.74
CA LEU A 755 11.80 -19.21 -0.40
C LEU A 755 11.98 -19.37 1.10
N TRP A 756 11.57 -18.38 1.88
CA TRP A 756 11.63 -18.38 3.33
C TRP A 756 10.60 -17.43 3.92
N ARG A 757 10.14 -17.74 5.13
CA ARG A 757 9.39 -16.82 5.99
C ARG A 757 9.74 -17.03 7.46
N GLY A 758 9.73 -15.94 8.22
CA GLY A 758 9.89 -15.92 9.67
C GLY A 758 8.66 -15.32 10.34
N ARG A 759 8.13 -15.98 11.38
CA ARG A 759 6.98 -15.48 12.15
C ARG A 759 7.38 -14.26 12.97
N LEU A 760 6.60 -13.19 12.87
CA LEU A 760 6.74 -11.99 13.68
C LEU A 760 5.77 -12.03 14.89
N PRO A 761 6.13 -11.38 16.01
CA PRO A 761 5.22 -11.28 17.17
C PRO A 761 3.94 -10.49 16.86
N VAL A 762 4.05 -9.47 16.01
CA VAL A 762 2.96 -8.60 15.55
C VAL A 762 3.19 -8.21 14.08
N GLY A 763 2.18 -7.63 13.42
CA GLY A 763 2.27 -7.19 12.04
C GLY A 763 3.36 -6.12 11.81
N GLY A 764 3.88 -6.04 10.59
CA GLY A 764 4.84 -5.01 10.19
C GLY A 764 4.22 -3.99 9.25
N GLN A 765 4.75 -2.76 9.27
CA GLN A 765 4.35 -1.67 8.36
C GLN A 765 5.55 -0.91 7.78
N GLY A 766 6.76 -1.08 8.33
CA GLY A 766 8.03 -0.55 7.78
C GLY A 766 8.53 -1.28 6.53
N ALA A 767 9.72 -0.91 6.07
CA ALA A 767 10.47 -1.66 5.07
C ALA A 767 11.66 -2.40 5.72
N PRO A 768 11.99 -3.62 5.29
CA PRO A 768 13.22 -4.29 5.71
C PRO A 768 14.46 -3.49 5.26
N MET A 769 15.56 -3.67 5.98
CA MET A 769 16.87 -3.17 5.58
C MET A 769 17.96 -4.24 5.83
N THR A 770 19.13 -4.08 5.21
CA THR A 770 20.25 -5.02 5.36
C THR A 770 21.59 -4.32 5.44
N TYR A 771 22.54 -4.93 6.14
CA TYR A 771 23.92 -4.48 6.25
C TYR A 771 24.88 -5.65 6.51
N MET A 772 26.17 -5.38 6.38
CA MET A 772 27.24 -6.24 6.89
C MET A 772 27.66 -5.78 8.29
N GLY A 773 27.68 -6.72 9.23
CA GLY A 773 28.19 -6.51 10.58
C GLY A 773 29.72 -6.58 10.64
N LYS A 774 30.31 -6.05 11.72
CA LYS A 774 31.76 -6.11 11.97
C LYS A 774 32.29 -7.53 12.16
N ASP A 775 31.40 -8.49 12.41
CA ASP A 775 31.66 -9.92 12.49
C ASP A 775 31.65 -10.61 11.11
N GLY A 776 31.45 -9.85 10.02
CA GLY A 776 31.42 -10.37 8.66
C GLY A 776 30.11 -11.06 8.29
N LYS A 777 29.07 -10.99 9.13
CA LYS A 777 27.74 -11.54 8.83
C LYS A 777 26.84 -10.48 8.18
N GLN A 778 26.03 -10.91 7.22
CA GLN A 778 24.95 -10.12 6.66
C GLN A 778 23.72 -10.23 7.55
N TYR A 779 23.11 -9.10 7.87
CA TYR A 779 21.90 -9.02 8.67
C TYR A 779 20.72 -8.51 7.83
N ILE A 780 19.53 -9.04 8.07
CA ILE A 780 18.25 -8.48 7.62
C ILE A 780 17.51 -7.97 8.84
N VAL A 781 17.17 -6.69 8.90
CA VAL A 781 16.47 -6.07 10.03
C VAL A 781 15.07 -5.63 9.63
N VAL A 782 14.11 -5.91 10.51
CA VAL A 782 12.71 -5.51 10.39
C VAL A 782 12.23 -4.88 11.68
N VAL A 783 11.26 -3.96 11.57
CA VAL A 783 10.58 -3.35 12.71
C VAL A 783 9.09 -3.69 12.67
N ALA A 784 8.60 -4.27 13.77
CA ALA A 784 7.24 -4.80 13.88
C ALA A 784 6.49 -4.17 15.06
N GLY A 785 5.54 -3.29 14.74
CA GLY A 785 4.70 -2.56 15.70
C GLY A 785 3.24 -2.97 15.75
N GLY A 786 2.78 -3.80 14.82
CA GLY A 786 1.37 -4.08 14.57
C GLY A 786 0.79 -3.17 13.48
N ALA A 787 -0.09 -3.72 12.64
CA ALA A 787 -0.75 -3.00 11.57
C ALA A 787 -1.98 -2.22 12.09
N THR A 788 -2.22 -1.00 11.62
CA THR A 788 -3.31 -0.16 12.13
C THR A 788 -4.69 -0.74 11.94
N ARG A 789 -4.90 -1.43 10.83
CA ARG A 789 -6.21 -1.96 10.43
C ARG A 789 -6.57 -3.29 11.08
N THR A 790 -5.76 -3.80 12.03
CA THR A 790 -6.19 -4.91 12.90
C THR A 790 -7.00 -4.44 14.11
N GLY A 791 -7.29 -3.13 14.23
CA GLY A 791 -8.45 -2.59 14.97
C GLY A 791 -8.39 -2.61 16.50
N THR A 792 -7.37 -3.21 17.12
CA THR A 792 -7.23 -3.25 18.60
C THR A 792 -5.81 -2.92 19.05
N ASN A 793 -5.68 -2.41 20.28
CA ASN A 793 -4.37 -2.24 20.96
C ASN A 793 -3.76 -3.60 21.35
N ASP A 794 -4.52 -4.70 21.30
CA ASP A 794 -4.09 -6.05 21.69
C ASP A 794 -3.06 -6.67 20.74
N ASN A 795 -2.99 -6.21 19.49
CA ASN A 795 -2.10 -6.72 18.45
C ASN A 795 -0.93 -5.77 18.14
N ARG A 796 -0.45 -5.04 19.15
CA ARG A 796 0.59 -4.01 19.03
C ARG A 796 1.91 -4.39 19.69
N GLY A 797 3.00 -3.83 19.18
CA GLY A 797 4.35 -4.10 19.65
C GLY A 797 5.33 -2.97 19.33
N ASP A 798 6.60 -3.26 19.56
CA ASP A 798 7.73 -2.34 19.48
C ASP A 798 9.04 -3.11 19.17
N TYR A 799 8.93 -4.18 18.37
CA TYR A 799 10.01 -5.11 18.14
C TYR A 799 10.91 -4.65 17.00
N VAL A 800 12.23 -4.70 17.22
CA VAL A 800 13.26 -4.65 16.17
C VAL A 800 13.93 -6.01 16.15
N ILE A 801 13.92 -6.69 15.00
CA ILE A 801 14.40 -8.07 14.89
C ILE A 801 15.41 -8.14 13.75
N ALA A 802 16.59 -8.68 14.04
CA ALA A 802 17.62 -8.96 13.04
C ALA A 802 17.75 -10.46 12.78
N TYR A 803 17.87 -10.83 11.52
CA TYR A 803 18.09 -12.18 11.05
C TYR A 803 19.45 -12.29 10.38
N ALA A 804 20.16 -13.40 10.60
CA ALA A 804 21.41 -13.72 9.94
C ALA A 804 21.54 -15.24 9.73
N LEU A 805 22.52 -15.65 8.93
CA LEU A 805 22.91 -17.06 8.83
C LEU A 805 23.63 -17.51 10.13
N PRO A 806 23.40 -18.76 10.58
CA PRO A 806 23.95 -19.28 11.83
C PRO A 806 25.48 -19.24 11.89
#